data_AF-A0A3L7SKS5-F1
#
_entry.id   AF-A0A3L7SKS5-F1
#
_cell.length_a   1.000
_cell.length_b   1.000
_cell.length_c   1.000
_cell.angle_alpha   90.00
_cell.angle_beta   90.00
_cell.angle_gamma   90.00
#
_symmetry.space_group_name_H-M   'P 1'
#
loop_
_entity.id
_entity.type
_entity.pdbx_description
1 polymer ?
#
loop_
_entity_poly.entity_id
_entity_poly.type
_entity_poly.pdbx_seq_one_letter_code
_entity_poly.pdbx_strand_id
1 'polypeptide(L)'
;MSRSSEAGFGFRGSSHPPSSWRLPSSEGFGSPAPASPPTCRSRLPGRRSRRSRRGCSPCRPTGRWRLPMPCRSTRRAANGWKATSCESWQGPRGTWADRVGRGLENSRCRKTGPKYTQTPSDERWRFGRARRHGAVRRPAQRDSFSGVSASMTRQPHQFLSAVGTAVIAALFVAGCTKTKQPPQPVAKATAEAKSEAAANVKQVPAPAADQPADAPTIAIGDLVKKLAAAADSGERVLVIDEIGAIGQNALPALDALVAAFADADPRVRWHATRAVGLIGEDARSALPAIVKLLTDADPIVVTQAAAALGTIREDDGREQIPAADAATYAAVIDPLAGAAVHPDGRARRAAVRALRRYKSLADMGPIVTKQLADADPGVVISALQTLADMGDDAVPLLTEALKDPKSRYWAEVALAEIGPDAAPATAVLAQAAEEGATEERLQAILSLAAIGEPAASAAPVVVKALDSEDAALHLPAAFALGRMKASAGDESLKKLAAGDDPFLGSVAAWSLARIHPDDKQLVEDAVARLRKGLAHPDPDARAASVNGLSDLSDTLADDARAQLAGEFLGLLTDADPETGRAAGAALIRLGGAAVPGLRAKLADPALRLNVMEILSAMGPAAKPAIGELVTALGDADPECRGDAAVAIGAIGADAAEAVPQLQTLVADTSAADGLRYAAAYALGKIGPAAAAAEPVLRELSQSPDELMATVATWAGLKIKPDDASQFEHAIPLLRRALRGDREMVRLEAAVALGDIGPAAASAIPILELVSEEDSVKQVRAAAAAALAKIRAK
;
A
#
# COMPACT_ATOMS: atom_id res chain seq x y z
N MET A 1 -9.75 5.23 -66.33
CA MET A 1 -8.62 4.37 -66.76
C MET A 1 -8.48 3.29 -65.68
N SER A 2 -8.97 2.07 -65.88
CA SER A 2 -8.40 0.95 -66.69
C SER A 2 -7.28 0.21 -65.94
N ARG A 3 -7.28 -1.13 -65.80
CA ARG A 3 -8.18 -2.16 -66.37
C ARG A 3 -7.97 -3.53 -65.66
N SER A 4 -9.00 -4.39 -65.70
CA SER A 4 -8.91 -5.87 -65.83
C SER A 4 -8.29 -6.73 -64.70
N SER A 5 -8.67 -8.01 -64.48
CA SER A 5 -9.82 -8.82 -64.97
C SER A 5 -9.89 -10.22 -64.30
N GLU A 6 -11.10 -10.81 -64.26
CA GLU A 6 -11.38 -12.28 -64.30
C GLU A 6 -10.90 -13.19 -63.14
N ALA A 7 -11.53 -14.33 -62.79
CA ALA A 7 -12.85 -14.94 -63.05
C ALA A 7 -13.11 -16.02 -61.95
N GLY A 8 -14.29 -16.61 -61.72
CA GLY A 8 -15.60 -16.43 -62.36
C GLY A 8 -16.24 -17.76 -62.79
N PHE A 9 -17.01 -18.45 -61.93
CA PHE A 9 -17.97 -19.50 -62.29
C PHE A 9 -19.02 -19.70 -61.19
N GLY A 10 -20.20 -20.23 -61.55
CA GLY A 10 -21.27 -20.58 -60.61
C GLY A 10 -22.40 -21.35 -61.30
N PHE A 11 -23.36 -21.87 -60.53
CA PHE A 11 -24.53 -22.58 -61.05
C PHE A 11 -25.81 -22.28 -60.24
N ARG A 12 -26.98 -22.35 -60.89
CA ARG A 12 -28.31 -22.22 -60.27
C ARG A 12 -28.99 -23.58 -60.17
N GLY A 13 -29.86 -23.75 -59.18
CA GLY A 13 -30.82 -24.85 -59.10
C GLY A 13 -31.87 -24.58 -58.03
N SER A 14 -33.16 -24.61 -58.38
CA SER A 14 -34.25 -24.15 -57.50
C SER A 14 -35.52 -25.00 -57.65
N SER A 15 -35.96 -25.67 -56.58
CA SER A 15 -37.28 -26.34 -56.52
C SER A 15 -37.69 -26.72 -55.08
N HIS A 16 -38.85 -26.23 -54.64
CA HIS A 16 -39.68 -26.79 -53.56
C HIS A 16 -40.79 -27.67 -54.18
N PRO A 17 -41.67 -28.34 -53.40
CA PRO A 17 -41.45 -29.17 -52.21
C PRO A 17 -42.00 -30.61 -52.48
N PRO A 18 -42.36 -31.41 -51.46
CA PRO A 18 -43.79 -31.44 -51.10
C PRO A 18 -44.08 -31.59 -49.59
N SER A 19 -45.36 -31.50 -49.25
CA SER A 19 -45.98 -31.91 -47.98
C SER A 19 -46.06 -33.46 -47.89
N SER A 20 -46.55 -34.14 -46.84
CA SER A 20 -47.41 -33.79 -45.69
C SER A 20 -47.37 -34.91 -44.64
N TRP A 21 -47.85 -34.67 -43.42
CA TRP A 21 -48.72 -35.60 -42.66
C TRP A 21 -49.57 -34.79 -41.65
N ARG A 22 -50.71 -35.34 -41.19
CA ARG A 22 -51.74 -34.60 -40.43
C ARG A 22 -51.96 -35.15 -39.00
N LEU A 23 -52.57 -34.30 -38.17
CA LEU A 23 -53.28 -34.63 -36.93
C LEU A 23 -54.40 -35.66 -37.15
N PRO A 24 -54.96 -36.20 -36.05
CA PRO A 24 -56.37 -35.88 -35.78
C PRO A 24 -56.62 -35.31 -34.37
N SER A 25 -57.82 -34.76 -34.18
CA SER A 25 -58.30 -34.10 -32.95
C SER A 25 -59.64 -34.69 -32.50
N SER A 26 -59.93 -34.59 -31.20
CA SER A 26 -61.28 -34.68 -30.59
C SER A 26 -61.22 -33.89 -29.27
N GLU A 27 -62.03 -32.85 -29.01
CA GLU A 27 -63.49 -32.86 -28.75
C GLU A 27 -63.89 -33.73 -27.55
N GLY A 28 -64.67 -33.26 -26.56
CA GLY A 28 -65.23 -31.92 -26.33
C GLY A 28 -66.16 -31.86 -25.10
N PHE A 29 -66.75 -30.68 -24.82
CA PHE A 29 -67.72 -30.35 -23.73
C PHE A 29 -67.18 -30.40 -22.27
N GLY A 30 -67.63 -29.54 -21.33
CA GLY A 30 -68.53 -28.38 -21.43
C GLY A 30 -68.70 -27.65 -20.08
N SER A 31 -69.11 -26.37 -20.10
CA SER A 31 -69.37 -25.52 -18.90
C SER A 31 -70.88 -25.32 -18.66
N PRO A 32 -71.33 -24.79 -17.49
CA PRO A 32 -71.41 -23.31 -17.34
C PRO A 32 -71.19 -22.76 -15.90
N ALA A 33 -71.24 -21.41 -15.77
CA ALA A 33 -71.24 -20.61 -14.53
C ALA A 33 -72.71 -20.21 -14.16
N PRO A 34 -73.09 -19.15 -13.37
CA PRO A 34 -72.31 -18.11 -12.65
C PRO A 34 -72.86 -17.65 -11.25
N ALA A 35 -72.17 -16.70 -10.59
CA ALA A 35 -72.71 -15.70 -9.63
C ALA A 35 -71.71 -14.54 -9.42
N SER A 36 -72.13 -13.32 -9.01
CA SER A 36 -71.23 -12.12 -8.93
C SER A 36 -71.61 -11.10 -7.78
N PRO A 37 -71.20 -9.80 -7.74
CA PRO A 37 -70.75 -9.08 -6.51
C PRO A 37 -71.82 -8.05 -6.02
N PRO A 38 -71.62 -6.91 -5.25
CA PRO A 38 -70.50 -5.96 -5.05
C PRO A 38 -70.15 -5.71 -3.52
N THR A 39 -69.76 -4.56 -2.90
CA THR A 39 -69.80 -3.10 -3.20
C THR A 39 -68.87 -2.19 -2.33
N CYS A 40 -68.32 -1.14 -2.96
CA CYS A 40 -68.04 0.25 -2.47
C CYS A 40 -67.16 0.66 -1.24
N ARG A 41 -66.00 1.28 -1.57
CA ARG A 41 -65.59 2.70 -1.36
C ARG A 41 -65.44 3.36 0.06
N SER A 42 -64.17 3.72 0.34
CA SER A 42 -63.62 5.12 0.44
C SER A 42 -63.33 5.83 1.79
N ARG A 43 -62.37 6.80 1.69
CA ARG A 43 -62.01 7.97 2.55
C ARG A 43 -60.82 7.89 3.55
N LEU A 44 -59.76 8.63 3.17
CA LEU A 44 -58.80 9.37 4.02
C LEU A 44 -59.44 10.68 4.56
N PRO A 45 -58.75 11.54 5.38
CA PRO A 45 -57.61 11.36 6.31
C PRO A 45 -57.89 11.92 7.74
N GLY A 46 -56.97 11.75 8.72
CA GLY A 46 -57.20 12.23 10.12
C GLY A 46 -55.97 12.53 11.01
N ARG A 47 -55.54 13.79 11.00
CA ARG A 47 -54.57 14.49 11.89
C ARG A 47 -54.23 13.97 13.32
N ARG A 48 -52.92 13.85 13.56
CA ARG A 48 -52.10 14.58 14.58
C ARG A 48 -52.54 14.65 16.08
N SER A 49 -51.78 13.92 16.91
CA SER A 49 -50.77 14.47 17.85
C SER A 49 -51.04 14.74 19.36
N ARG A 50 -49.93 14.59 20.11
CA ARG A 50 -49.46 15.37 21.30
C ARG A 50 -49.98 15.07 22.72
N ARG A 51 -49.08 14.39 23.45
CA ARG A 51 -48.37 14.86 24.69
C ARG A 51 -49.03 14.69 26.08
N SER A 52 -48.24 14.01 26.93
CA SER A 52 -47.87 14.43 28.32
C SER A 52 -48.87 14.10 29.45
N ARG A 53 -48.50 14.06 30.75
CA ARG A 53 -47.20 14.32 31.43
C ARG A 53 -47.20 13.74 32.88
N ARG A 54 -46.00 13.47 33.44
CA ARG A 54 -45.71 13.18 34.88
C ARG A 54 -46.26 11.82 35.39
N GLY A 55 -45.71 11.20 36.45
CA GLY A 55 -44.47 11.49 37.19
C GLY A 55 -44.42 10.88 38.61
N CYS A 56 -43.23 10.91 39.22
CA CYS A 56 -42.91 10.63 40.65
C CYS A 56 -42.81 9.16 41.13
N SER A 57 -41.58 8.77 41.49
CA SER A 57 -41.23 7.81 42.58
C SER A 57 -41.22 8.57 43.94
N PRO A 58 -40.80 8.05 45.14
CA PRO A 58 -39.72 7.08 45.43
C PRO A 58 -39.96 6.06 46.59
N CYS A 59 -38.98 5.17 46.88
CA CYS A 59 -38.36 4.87 48.20
C CYS A 59 -37.62 3.50 48.33
N ARG A 60 -36.66 3.43 49.28
CA ARG A 60 -35.82 2.29 49.78
C ARG A 60 -35.63 2.48 51.32
N PRO A 61 -34.90 1.66 52.16
CA PRO A 61 -33.94 0.54 51.97
C PRO A 61 -34.51 -0.82 52.52
N THR A 62 -33.87 -1.87 53.07
CA THR A 62 -32.53 -2.32 53.60
C THR A 62 -32.20 -3.77 53.10
N GLY A 63 -31.23 -4.61 53.53
CA GLY A 63 -30.10 -4.61 54.49
C GLY A 63 -30.31 -5.52 55.74
N ARG A 64 -29.38 -6.38 56.23
CA ARG A 64 -27.97 -6.76 55.86
C ARG A 64 -27.49 -8.03 56.65
N TRP A 65 -26.42 -8.73 56.20
CA TRP A 65 -25.68 -9.87 56.87
C TRP A 65 -26.34 -11.28 56.79
N ARG A 66 -25.66 -12.46 56.99
CA ARG A 66 -24.33 -12.86 57.56
C ARG A 66 -23.61 -13.99 56.76
N LEU A 67 -22.33 -14.24 57.11
CA LEU A 67 -21.45 -15.39 56.75
C LEU A 67 -21.34 -16.40 57.94
N PRO A 68 -20.96 -17.69 57.75
CA PRO A 68 -19.54 -18.10 57.74
C PRO A 68 -19.13 -19.35 56.90
N MET A 69 -17.80 -19.56 56.81
CA MET A 69 -17.07 -20.79 56.43
C MET A 69 -16.23 -21.25 57.66
N PRO A 70 -15.57 -22.45 57.76
CA PRO A 70 -14.64 -23.00 56.74
C PRO A 70 -14.34 -24.54 56.72
N CYS A 71 -13.33 -24.92 55.91
CA CYS A 71 -12.30 -25.98 56.13
C CYS A 71 -12.45 -27.46 55.67
N ARG A 72 -11.65 -27.78 54.62
CA ARG A 72 -10.54 -28.79 54.57
C ARG A 72 -10.70 -30.19 53.93
N SER A 73 -9.60 -30.55 53.23
CA SER A 73 -9.03 -31.88 52.91
C SER A 73 -9.88 -32.89 52.11
N THR A 74 -9.61 -33.24 50.83
CA THR A 74 -8.41 -33.74 50.11
C THR A 74 -8.20 -35.27 50.13
N ARG A 75 -8.44 -35.95 49.00
CA ARG A 75 -7.49 -36.81 48.22
C ARG A 75 -8.22 -37.85 47.33
N ARG A 76 -7.65 -38.04 46.11
CA ARG A 76 -7.47 -39.26 45.28
C ARG A 76 -8.41 -40.49 45.41
N ALA A 77 -8.62 -41.31 44.38
CA ALA A 77 -8.49 -41.21 42.91
C ALA A 77 -8.92 -42.58 42.31
N ALA A 78 -9.65 -42.60 41.20
CA ALA A 78 -9.86 -43.80 40.37
C ALA A 78 -10.19 -43.40 38.92
N ASN A 79 -9.82 -44.23 37.95
CA ASN A 79 -9.92 -43.92 36.52
C ASN A 79 -11.23 -44.45 35.90
N GLY A 80 -11.76 -43.74 34.90
CA GLY A 80 -12.99 -44.10 34.18
C GLY A 80 -13.24 -43.26 32.93
N TRP A 81 -12.28 -43.23 32.00
CA TRP A 81 -12.38 -42.41 30.78
C TRP A 81 -13.42 -42.94 29.78
N LYS A 82 -14.46 -42.13 29.51
CA LYS A 82 -15.09 -42.02 28.18
C LYS A 82 -15.86 -40.69 28.00
N ALA A 83 -15.37 -39.88 27.07
CA ALA A 83 -16.04 -38.82 26.30
C ALA A 83 -16.89 -37.73 26.98
N THR A 84 -16.37 -36.49 27.01
CA THR A 84 -17.14 -35.25 26.69
C THR A 84 -16.23 -34.05 26.33
N SER A 85 -16.66 -33.26 25.33
CA SER A 85 -16.52 -31.80 25.08
C SER A 85 -15.27 -30.97 25.46
N CYS A 86 -14.92 -30.02 24.57
CA CYS A 86 -14.05 -28.83 24.73
C CYS A 86 -12.54 -29.12 24.91
N GLU A 87 -11.60 -28.38 24.31
CA GLU A 87 -11.40 -26.93 24.45
C GLU A 87 -10.83 -26.21 23.22
N SER A 88 -11.24 -24.94 23.13
CA SER A 88 -10.71 -23.85 22.33
C SER A 88 -9.19 -23.66 22.38
N TRP A 89 -8.54 -23.57 21.21
CA TRP A 89 -7.22 -22.94 21.07
C TRP A 89 -7.37 -21.47 20.65
N GLN A 90 -7.44 -20.57 21.62
CA GLN A 90 -7.17 -19.15 21.36
C GLN A 90 -5.66 -18.94 21.32
N GLY A 91 -5.12 -18.60 20.14
CA GLY A 91 -3.77 -18.06 20.03
C GLY A 91 -3.67 -16.67 20.68
N PRO A 92 -2.48 -16.24 21.14
CA PRO A 92 -2.31 -14.93 21.76
C PRO A 92 -2.61 -13.82 20.75
N ARG A 93 -3.40 -12.82 21.17
CA ARG A 93 -3.75 -11.66 20.34
C ARG A 93 -2.57 -10.70 20.29
N GLY A 94 -2.28 -10.18 19.10
CA GLY A 94 -1.19 -9.24 18.87
C GLY A 94 -1.38 -7.90 19.59
N THR A 95 -0.26 -7.28 19.96
CA THR A 95 -0.18 -5.98 20.62
C THR A 95 -0.51 -4.83 19.66
N TRP A 96 -0.53 -3.60 20.17
CA TRP A 96 -0.65 -2.37 19.38
C TRP A 96 0.33 -2.30 18.19
N ALA A 97 1.56 -2.82 18.37
CA ALA A 97 2.57 -2.87 17.31
C ALA A 97 2.19 -3.80 16.14
N ASP A 98 1.39 -4.84 16.39
CA ASP A 98 0.97 -5.81 15.37
C ASP A 98 -0.23 -5.34 14.53
N ARG A 99 -0.95 -4.28 14.95
CA ARG A 99 -2.21 -3.85 14.31
C ARG A 99 -2.04 -2.75 13.28
N VAL A 100 -1.20 -1.74 13.56
CA VAL A 100 -0.95 -0.62 12.63
C VAL A 100 -0.39 -1.11 11.28
N GLY A 101 0.31 -2.26 11.25
CA GLY A 101 0.81 -2.88 10.01
C GLY A 101 -0.22 -3.69 9.20
N ARG A 102 -1.41 -4.01 9.72
CA ARG A 102 -2.35 -4.92 9.04
C ARG A 102 -3.25 -4.28 7.97
N GLY A 103 -2.94 -3.06 7.53
CA GLY A 103 -3.60 -2.44 6.38
C GLY A 103 -3.17 -3.01 5.02
N LEU A 104 -1.89 -3.35 4.85
CA LEU A 104 -1.30 -3.81 3.58
C LEU A 104 -0.08 -4.72 3.80
N GLU A 105 -0.29 -6.00 4.17
CA GLU A 105 0.83 -6.96 4.18
C GLU A 105 0.37 -8.39 3.90
N ASN A 106 0.89 -9.00 2.81
CA ASN A 106 0.45 -10.33 2.35
C ASN A 106 1.61 -11.18 1.78
N SER A 107 2.64 -11.50 2.57
CA SER A 107 3.49 -12.69 2.29
C SER A 107 4.37 -13.21 3.45
N ARG A 108 4.00 -14.40 3.96
CA ARG A 108 4.87 -15.52 4.41
C ARG A 108 6.04 -15.26 5.39
N CYS A 109 5.82 -15.71 6.63
CA CYS A 109 6.81 -16.02 7.66
C CYS A 109 8.16 -16.62 7.21
N ARG A 110 9.25 -16.17 7.85
CA ARG A 110 10.42 -17.01 8.18
C ARG A 110 10.83 -16.82 9.65
N LYS A 111 11.05 -17.93 10.35
CA LYS A 111 11.85 -18.04 11.59
C LYS A 111 13.14 -18.79 11.21
N THR A 112 14.30 -18.71 11.86
CA THR A 112 14.67 -18.27 13.23
C THR A 112 16.03 -17.56 13.25
N GLY A 113 16.32 -16.74 14.27
CA GLY A 113 17.69 -16.34 14.65
C GLY A 113 18.45 -17.47 15.38
N PRO A 114 19.65 -17.18 15.94
CA PRO A 114 19.68 -16.83 17.37
C PRO A 114 20.71 -15.76 17.78
N LYS A 115 20.55 -15.19 18.98
CA LYS A 115 21.56 -14.38 19.70
C LYS A 115 22.14 -15.16 20.90
N TYR A 116 23.42 -14.97 21.19
CA TYR A 116 24.04 -15.22 22.51
C TYR A 116 23.74 -14.00 23.44
N THR A 117 23.93 -13.99 24.77
CA THR A 117 24.88 -14.67 25.66
C THR A 117 24.30 -15.02 27.06
N GLN A 118 24.72 -16.15 27.65
CA GLN A 118 25.21 -16.38 29.06
C GLN A 118 24.43 -15.80 30.28
N THR A 119 24.33 -16.38 31.51
CA THR A 119 24.73 -17.64 32.22
C THR A 119 24.11 -17.57 33.66
N PRO A 120 24.34 -18.50 34.63
CA PRO A 120 24.26 -19.97 34.62
C PRO A 120 23.48 -20.57 35.84
N SER A 121 23.07 -21.84 35.77
CA SER A 121 22.93 -22.72 36.95
C SER A 121 22.82 -24.21 36.56
N ASP A 122 23.24 -25.11 37.46
CA ASP A 122 23.14 -26.58 37.33
C ASP A 122 21.66 -27.07 37.51
N GLU A 123 21.23 -28.27 37.11
CA GLU A 123 21.90 -29.57 37.03
C GLU A 123 21.45 -30.48 35.87
N ARG A 124 22.31 -31.48 35.55
CA ARG A 124 22.01 -32.87 35.10
C ARG A 124 20.66 -33.16 34.39
N TRP A 125 20.74 -33.74 33.19
CA TRP A 125 20.40 -35.17 33.00
C TRP A 125 21.14 -35.76 31.76
N ARG A 126 21.04 -37.07 31.55
CA ARG A 126 22.04 -37.87 30.81
C ARG A 126 21.77 -37.99 29.30
N PHE A 127 22.83 -37.85 28.50
CA PHE A 127 22.88 -38.35 27.12
C PHE A 127 23.06 -39.88 27.09
N GLY A 128 22.29 -40.57 26.25
CA GLY A 128 22.68 -41.86 25.66
C GLY A 128 23.24 -41.62 24.25
N ARG A 129 24.44 -42.12 23.94
CA ARG A 129 25.06 -42.00 22.61
C ARG A 129 25.66 -43.32 22.11
N ALA A 130 25.24 -43.75 20.93
CA ALA A 130 26.09 -44.41 19.94
C ALA A 130 26.00 -43.55 18.66
N ARG A 131 27.07 -43.10 17.98
CA ARG A 131 28.33 -43.74 17.53
C ARG A 131 28.05 -44.84 16.49
N ARG A 132 28.70 -44.86 15.31
CA ARG A 132 29.82 -44.03 14.79
C ARG A 132 29.90 -44.11 13.24
N HIS A 133 30.85 -43.35 12.67
CA HIS A 133 31.41 -43.30 11.29
C HIS A 133 30.97 -44.36 10.24
N GLY A 134 30.88 -44.09 8.93
CA GLY A 134 31.32 -42.92 8.15
C GLY A 134 32.48 -43.26 7.18
N ALA A 135 32.22 -43.24 5.86
CA ALA A 135 33.21 -43.45 4.79
C ALA A 135 32.71 -42.84 3.45
N VAL A 136 33.64 -42.51 2.55
CA VAL A 136 33.38 -41.86 1.25
C VAL A 136 33.38 -42.89 0.10
N ARG A 137 32.48 -42.74 -0.90
CA ARG A 137 32.68 -43.24 -2.28
C ARG A 137 31.81 -42.50 -3.32
N ARG A 138 32.41 -42.30 -4.50
CA ARG A 138 31.84 -42.00 -5.84
C ARG A 138 32.68 -42.84 -6.84
N PRO A 139 32.32 -42.99 -8.13
CA PRO A 139 31.02 -42.79 -8.79
C PRO A 139 30.51 -44.08 -9.49
N ALA A 140 29.31 -44.04 -10.09
CA ALA A 140 28.94 -44.84 -11.27
C ALA A 140 27.63 -44.30 -11.90
N GLN A 141 27.53 -44.32 -13.23
CA GLN A 141 26.27 -44.16 -13.97
C GLN A 141 25.67 -45.54 -14.26
N ARG A 142 24.34 -45.65 -14.30
CA ARG A 142 23.62 -46.46 -15.30
C ARG A 142 22.12 -46.14 -15.32
N ASP A 143 21.55 -46.20 -16.51
CA ASP A 143 20.17 -45.85 -16.83
C ASP A 143 19.20 -47.03 -16.64
N SER A 144 17.98 -46.76 -16.19
CA SER A 144 16.80 -47.61 -16.49
C SER A 144 15.46 -46.90 -16.24
N PHE A 145 14.93 -46.29 -17.31
CA PHE A 145 13.53 -46.34 -17.76
C PHE A 145 12.33 -46.07 -16.81
N SER A 146 11.61 -44.99 -17.16
CA SER A 146 10.15 -44.90 -17.40
C SER A 146 9.12 -45.14 -16.28
N GLY A 147 8.15 -44.21 -16.20
CA GLY A 147 6.99 -44.22 -15.30
C GLY A 147 7.15 -43.18 -14.19
N VAL A 148 6.31 -42.15 -14.04
CA VAL A 148 4.94 -41.93 -14.55
C VAL A 148 4.83 -40.59 -15.29
N SER A 149 4.12 -40.57 -16.43
CA SER A 149 3.68 -39.33 -17.09
C SER A 149 2.31 -39.54 -17.75
N ALA A 150 1.22 -39.40 -16.98
CA ALA A 150 -0.17 -39.48 -17.46
C ALA A 150 -1.24 -39.03 -16.44
N SER A 151 -1.08 -37.93 -15.69
CA SER A 151 -2.10 -37.50 -14.71
C SER A 151 -2.13 -36.01 -14.33
N MET A 152 -1.92 -35.09 -15.28
CA MET A 152 -2.18 -33.65 -15.02
C MET A 152 -2.55 -32.87 -16.29
N THR A 153 -3.56 -33.37 -17.00
CA THR A 153 -4.28 -32.65 -18.06
C THR A 153 -5.78 -32.78 -17.81
N ARG A 154 -6.53 -31.69 -18.01
CA ARG A 154 -7.84 -31.38 -17.37
C ARG A 154 -7.66 -30.98 -15.89
N GLN A 155 -8.16 -29.85 -15.38
CA GLN A 155 -9.02 -28.80 -15.97
C GLN A 155 -8.46 -27.40 -15.64
N PRO A 156 -8.11 -26.53 -16.62
CA PRO A 156 -7.66 -25.16 -16.33
C PRO A 156 -8.83 -24.19 -16.03
N HIS A 157 -10.00 -24.39 -16.66
CA HIS A 157 -11.10 -23.41 -16.68
C HIS A 157 -11.64 -23.01 -15.30
N GLN A 158 -11.65 -23.91 -14.31
CA GLN A 158 -12.14 -23.59 -12.95
C GLN A 158 -11.15 -22.78 -12.11
N PHE A 159 -9.85 -22.80 -12.45
CA PHE A 159 -8.85 -21.96 -11.80
C PHE A 159 -8.84 -20.56 -12.43
N LEU A 160 -9.00 -20.48 -13.75
CA LEU A 160 -9.01 -19.22 -14.51
C LEU A 160 -10.25 -18.36 -14.24
N SER A 161 -11.45 -18.94 -14.09
CA SER A 161 -12.65 -18.15 -13.77
C SER A 161 -12.54 -17.45 -12.42
N ALA A 162 -12.00 -18.13 -11.40
CA ALA A 162 -11.78 -17.56 -10.08
C ALA A 162 -10.71 -16.44 -10.10
N VAL A 163 -9.67 -16.57 -10.91
CA VAL A 163 -8.68 -15.50 -11.11
C VAL A 163 -9.30 -14.30 -11.83
N GLY A 164 -10.16 -14.51 -12.84
CA GLY A 164 -10.87 -13.44 -13.54
C GLY A 164 -11.72 -12.58 -12.61
N THR A 165 -12.53 -13.19 -11.74
CA THR A 165 -13.33 -12.46 -10.76
C THR A 165 -12.46 -11.75 -9.72
N ALA A 166 -11.39 -12.40 -9.23
CA ALA A 166 -10.46 -11.82 -8.27
C ALA A 166 -9.67 -10.62 -8.82
N VAL A 167 -9.30 -10.61 -10.10
CA VAL A 167 -8.65 -9.46 -10.75
C VAL A 167 -9.64 -8.29 -10.89
N ILE A 168 -10.91 -8.56 -11.24
CA ILE A 168 -11.94 -7.51 -11.27
C ILE A 168 -12.19 -6.94 -9.87
N ALA A 169 -12.21 -7.78 -8.82
CA ALA A 169 -12.27 -7.32 -7.44
C ALA A 169 -11.05 -6.45 -7.06
N ALA A 170 -9.84 -6.84 -7.44
CA ALA A 170 -8.63 -6.05 -7.22
C ALA A 170 -8.66 -4.68 -7.94
N LEU A 171 -9.20 -4.62 -9.16
CA LEU A 171 -9.37 -3.38 -9.94
C LEU A 171 -10.43 -2.43 -9.35
N PHE A 172 -11.27 -2.87 -8.41
CA PHE A 172 -12.09 -2.00 -7.55
C PHE A 172 -11.34 -1.52 -6.29
N VAL A 173 -10.35 -2.26 -5.80
CA VAL A 173 -9.52 -1.89 -4.62
C VAL A 173 -8.42 -0.89 -4.99
N ALA A 174 -7.90 -0.92 -6.23
CA ALA A 174 -6.83 -0.05 -6.74
C ALA A 174 -7.20 1.45 -6.92
N GLY A 175 -8.24 1.95 -6.23
CA GLY A 175 -8.72 3.34 -6.32
C GLY A 175 -8.18 4.30 -5.25
N CYS A 176 -7.12 3.94 -4.53
CA CYS A 176 -6.66 4.68 -3.35
C CYS A 176 -5.69 5.84 -3.65
N THR A 177 -5.81 6.90 -2.84
CA THR A 177 -4.89 8.06 -2.68
C THR A 177 -4.64 9.01 -3.87
N LYS A 178 -5.63 9.87 -4.19
CA LYS A 178 -5.38 11.23 -4.74
C LYS A 178 -6.56 12.21 -4.47
N THR A 179 -7.00 12.33 -3.21
CA THR A 179 -7.88 13.44 -2.78
C THR A 179 -7.14 14.76 -2.94
N LYS A 180 -7.37 15.48 -4.05
CA LYS A 180 -6.86 16.84 -4.26
C LYS A 180 -7.49 17.79 -3.25
N GLN A 181 -6.85 17.95 -2.10
CA GLN A 181 -7.16 19.02 -1.16
C GLN A 181 -6.95 20.36 -1.89
N PRO A 182 -7.98 21.22 -2.02
CA PRO A 182 -7.80 22.51 -2.67
C PRO A 182 -6.80 23.35 -1.87
N PRO A 183 -5.87 24.08 -2.51
CA PRO A 183 -4.88 24.87 -1.79
C PRO A 183 -5.59 25.91 -0.93
N GLN A 184 -5.28 25.94 0.38
CA GLN A 184 -5.84 26.95 1.27
C GLN A 184 -5.42 28.35 0.77
N PRO A 185 -6.32 29.34 0.78
CA PRO A 185 -6.02 30.67 0.29
C PRO A 185 -5.01 31.37 1.22
N VAL A 186 -3.74 31.36 0.83
CA VAL A 186 -2.70 32.17 1.48
C VAL A 186 -3.12 33.64 1.41
N ALA A 187 -3.37 34.24 2.57
CA ALA A 187 -3.85 35.61 2.67
C ALA A 187 -2.80 36.58 2.09
N LYS A 188 -3.12 37.23 0.96
CA LYS A 188 -2.30 38.29 0.39
C LYS A 188 -2.36 39.53 1.29
N ALA A 189 -1.41 39.64 2.21
CA ALA A 189 -1.12 40.89 2.89
C ALA A 189 -0.55 41.90 1.88
N THR A 190 -1.39 42.82 1.41
CA THR A 190 -1.00 43.89 0.48
C THR A 190 -0.14 44.93 1.18
N ALA A 191 1.00 45.29 0.59
CA ALA A 191 1.90 46.30 1.12
C ALA A 191 1.53 47.71 0.63
N GLU A 192 1.10 48.58 1.55
CA GLU A 192 1.04 50.05 1.45
C GLU A 192 0.86 50.59 2.89
N ALA A 193 1.47 51.68 3.35
CA ALA A 193 2.64 52.41 2.86
C ALA A 193 3.18 53.30 4.01
N LYS A 194 4.49 53.61 4.00
CA LYS A 194 5.08 54.95 4.22
C LYS A 194 6.59 54.91 4.36
N SER A 195 7.27 55.74 3.58
CA SER A 195 8.68 56.10 3.76
C SER A 195 8.80 57.41 4.53
N GLU A 196 9.57 57.47 5.61
CA GLU A 196 10.12 58.70 6.16
C GLU A 196 11.28 58.41 7.13
N ALA A 197 12.01 59.44 7.56
CA ALA A 197 13.11 59.39 8.54
C ALA A 197 14.35 58.53 8.16
N ALA A 198 15.03 58.87 7.06
CA ALA A 198 16.43 58.51 6.88
C ALA A 198 17.35 59.44 7.71
N ALA A 199 17.83 58.99 8.87
CA ALA A 199 18.95 59.64 9.57
C ALA A 199 19.68 58.71 10.58
N ASN A 200 21.01 58.78 10.55
CA ASN A 200 21.91 58.56 11.68
C ASN A 200 21.93 57.17 12.38
N VAL A 201 22.49 56.16 11.70
CA VAL A 201 23.21 55.06 12.35
C VAL A 201 24.67 55.11 11.91
N LYS A 202 25.61 55.01 12.86
CA LYS A 202 27.06 55.06 12.57
C LYS A 202 27.49 53.83 11.78
N GLN A 203 28.47 54.00 10.89
CA GLN A 203 29.23 52.87 10.36
C GLN A 203 29.95 52.16 11.51
N VAL A 204 29.46 50.98 11.88
CA VAL A 204 30.27 49.97 12.57
C VAL A 204 31.14 49.32 11.49
N PRO A 205 32.47 49.18 11.68
CA PRO A 205 33.30 48.49 10.70
C PRO A 205 32.82 47.04 10.55
N ALA A 206 32.93 46.50 9.33
CA ALA A 206 32.65 45.08 9.13
C ALA A 206 33.52 44.24 10.09
N PRO A 207 32.98 43.18 10.72
CA PRO A 207 33.83 42.23 11.40
C PRO A 207 34.86 41.70 10.39
N ALA A 208 36.10 41.50 10.85
CA ALA A 208 37.10 40.85 10.02
C ALA A 208 36.59 39.46 9.61
N ALA A 209 37.05 38.97 8.46
CA ALA A 209 36.79 37.58 8.07
C ALA A 209 37.59 36.65 9.01
N ASP A 210 37.00 36.33 10.17
CA ASP A 210 37.42 35.17 10.96
C ASP A 210 37.36 33.97 10.01
N GLN A 211 38.54 33.37 9.80
CA GLN A 211 38.63 32.12 9.05
C GLN A 211 37.79 31.07 9.78
N PRO A 212 37.06 30.19 9.07
CA PRO A 212 36.43 29.06 9.73
C PRO A 212 37.52 28.28 10.47
N ALA A 213 37.43 28.22 11.80
CA ALA A 213 38.46 27.58 12.60
C ALA A 213 38.61 26.12 12.16
N ASP A 214 39.82 25.75 11.72
CA ASP A 214 40.11 24.41 11.20
C ASP A 214 39.77 23.35 12.25
N ALA A 215 38.62 22.70 12.09
CA ALA A 215 38.40 21.38 12.66
C ALA A 215 39.52 20.48 12.13
N PRO A 216 40.25 19.75 12.98
CA PRO A 216 41.51 19.12 12.59
C PRO A 216 41.29 18.14 11.45
N THR A 217 41.72 18.55 10.26
CA THR A 217 41.64 17.77 9.02
C THR A 217 42.63 16.61 9.10
N ILE A 218 42.16 15.49 9.66
CA ILE A 218 42.93 14.26 9.78
C ILE A 218 43.39 13.88 8.37
N ALA A 219 44.71 13.82 8.16
CA ALA A 219 45.27 13.52 6.86
C ALA A 219 44.74 12.16 6.38
N ILE A 220 44.36 12.07 5.10
CA ILE A 220 43.78 10.85 4.52
C ILE A 220 44.71 9.65 4.71
N GLY A 221 46.03 9.86 4.62
CA GLY A 221 47.03 8.84 4.91
C GLY A 221 47.05 8.32 6.35
N ASP A 222 46.55 9.08 7.32
CA ASP A 222 46.37 8.62 8.71
C ASP A 222 45.03 7.91 8.91
N LEU A 223 43.97 8.30 8.19
CA LEU A 223 42.73 7.51 8.13
C LEU A 223 42.97 6.13 7.50
N VAL A 224 43.75 6.05 6.42
CA VAL A 224 44.17 4.77 5.80
C VAL A 224 44.98 3.91 6.80
N LYS A 225 45.87 4.50 7.60
CA LYS A 225 46.60 3.78 8.67
C LYS A 225 45.64 3.28 9.76
N LYS A 226 44.69 4.11 10.22
CA LYS A 226 43.65 3.70 11.18
C LYS A 226 42.87 2.50 10.63
N LEU A 227 42.40 2.57 9.38
CA LEU A 227 41.61 1.51 8.75
C LEU A 227 42.37 0.18 8.68
N ALA A 228 43.67 0.22 8.40
CA ALA A 228 44.55 -0.95 8.39
C ALA A 228 44.91 -1.48 9.80
N ALA A 229 44.81 -0.65 10.84
CA ALA A 229 45.10 -1.01 12.23
C ALA A 229 43.86 -1.42 13.05
N ALA A 230 42.66 -1.10 12.56
CA ALA A 230 41.40 -1.21 13.28
C ALA A 230 41.01 -2.66 13.63
N ALA A 231 40.82 -2.91 14.92
CA ALA A 231 40.75 -4.26 15.50
C ALA A 231 39.42 -4.97 15.20
N ASP A 232 38.31 -4.23 15.12
CA ASP A 232 36.98 -4.76 14.84
C ASP A 232 36.26 -4.05 13.68
N SER A 233 35.16 -4.64 13.22
CA SER A 233 34.40 -4.14 12.07
C SER A 233 33.58 -2.88 12.36
N GLY A 234 33.31 -2.55 13.63
CA GLY A 234 32.71 -1.27 14.02
C GLY A 234 33.71 -0.13 13.90
N GLU A 235 34.94 -0.34 14.38
CA GLU A 235 36.04 0.61 14.20
C GLU A 235 36.34 0.85 12.71
N ARG A 236 36.41 -0.23 11.90
CA ARG A 236 36.58 -0.10 10.44
C ARG A 236 35.46 0.68 9.76
N VAL A 237 34.20 0.42 10.13
CA VAL A 237 33.04 1.18 9.62
C VAL A 237 33.16 2.68 9.94
N LEU A 238 33.52 3.05 11.17
CA LEU A 238 33.68 4.46 11.56
C LEU A 238 34.78 5.17 10.75
N VAL A 239 35.92 4.53 10.56
CA VAL A 239 37.03 5.11 9.76
C VAL A 239 36.66 5.19 8.28
N ILE A 240 35.90 4.24 7.75
CA ILE A 240 35.38 4.30 6.38
C ILE A 240 34.38 5.45 6.20
N ASP A 241 33.50 5.70 7.18
CA ASP A 241 32.60 6.86 7.15
C ASP A 241 33.38 8.19 7.29
N GLU A 242 34.44 8.25 8.11
CA GLU A 242 35.38 9.40 8.16
C GLU A 242 36.02 9.67 6.79
N ILE A 243 36.43 8.62 6.06
CA ILE A 243 36.99 8.73 4.69
C ILE A 243 35.91 9.15 3.69
N GLY A 244 34.73 8.51 3.71
CA GLY A 244 33.63 8.81 2.78
C GLY A 244 33.09 10.23 2.90
N ALA A 245 33.14 10.82 4.10
CA ALA A 245 32.76 12.22 4.34
C ALA A 245 33.66 13.26 3.63
N ILE A 246 34.82 12.85 3.11
CA ILE A 246 35.77 13.71 2.37
C ILE A 246 35.41 13.82 0.87
N GLY A 247 34.55 12.92 0.35
CA GLY A 247 34.07 12.94 -1.03
C GLY A 247 35.16 12.67 -2.08
N GLN A 248 35.11 13.34 -3.24
CA GLN A 248 36.10 13.26 -4.33
C GLN A 248 37.56 13.34 -3.84
N ASN A 249 37.85 14.19 -2.84
CA ASN A 249 39.19 14.34 -2.27
C ASN A 249 39.71 13.06 -1.58
N ALA A 250 38.87 12.06 -1.29
CA ALA A 250 39.25 10.78 -0.70
C ALA A 250 39.91 9.79 -1.68
N LEU A 251 40.09 10.16 -2.95
CA LEU A 251 40.80 9.35 -3.96
C LEU A 251 42.12 8.69 -3.47
N PRO A 252 42.98 9.32 -2.65
CA PRO A 252 44.19 8.66 -2.11
C PRO A 252 43.94 7.46 -1.18
N ALA A 253 42.69 7.21 -0.76
CA ALA A 253 42.27 6.05 0.01
C ALA A 253 41.60 4.95 -0.83
N LEU A 254 41.44 5.13 -2.15
CA LEU A 254 40.66 4.24 -3.02
C LEU A 254 41.09 2.77 -2.92
N ASP A 255 42.39 2.47 -2.97
CA ASP A 255 42.91 1.10 -2.84
C ASP A 255 42.56 0.45 -1.49
N ALA A 256 42.54 1.23 -0.41
CA ALA A 256 42.18 0.73 0.93
C ALA A 256 40.68 0.48 1.07
N LEU A 257 39.84 1.31 0.44
CA LEU A 257 38.40 1.09 0.38
C LEU A 257 38.04 -0.13 -0.51
N VAL A 258 38.70 -0.28 -1.66
CA VAL A 258 38.53 -1.44 -2.55
C VAL A 258 39.03 -2.73 -1.87
N ALA A 259 40.08 -2.68 -1.05
CA ALA A 259 40.49 -3.82 -0.22
C ALA A 259 39.42 -4.20 0.83
N ALA A 260 38.72 -3.22 1.40
CA ALA A 260 37.65 -3.45 2.37
C ALA A 260 36.40 -4.13 1.76
N PHE A 261 36.27 -4.20 0.42
CA PHE A 261 35.25 -5.00 -0.25
C PHE A 261 35.39 -6.52 0.02
N ALA A 262 36.52 -6.97 0.58
CA ALA A 262 36.75 -8.37 0.96
C ALA A 262 36.52 -8.68 2.45
N ASP A 263 36.06 -7.72 3.27
CA ASP A 263 35.80 -7.95 4.70
C ASP A 263 34.66 -8.97 4.92
N ALA A 264 34.76 -9.76 5.99
CA ALA A 264 33.74 -10.74 6.37
C ALA A 264 32.43 -10.06 6.84
N ASP A 265 32.51 -8.89 7.48
CA ASP A 265 31.34 -8.14 7.92
C ASP A 265 30.71 -7.38 6.74
N PRO A 266 29.44 -7.65 6.36
CA PRO A 266 28.80 -6.96 5.25
C PRO A 266 28.71 -5.44 5.46
N ARG A 267 28.73 -4.96 6.71
CA ARG A 267 28.73 -3.52 7.00
C ARG A 267 30.00 -2.86 6.48
N VAL A 268 31.17 -3.46 6.72
CA VAL A 268 32.45 -2.93 6.21
C VAL A 268 32.42 -2.90 4.67
N ARG A 269 31.89 -3.95 4.03
CA ARG A 269 31.74 -4.00 2.57
C ARG A 269 30.83 -2.89 2.03
N TRP A 270 29.61 -2.72 2.56
CA TRP A 270 28.67 -1.73 2.03
C TRP A 270 29.06 -0.28 2.38
N HIS A 271 29.59 -0.01 3.57
CA HIS A 271 30.13 1.30 3.91
C HIS A 271 31.33 1.66 3.00
N ALA A 272 32.25 0.71 2.73
CA ALA A 272 33.37 0.94 1.81
C ALA A 272 32.88 1.23 0.40
N THR A 273 31.88 0.48 -0.07
CA THR A 273 31.28 0.67 -1.40
C THR A 273 30.60 2.03 -1.53
N ARG A 274 29.89 2.48 -0.48
CA ARG A 274 29.34 3.85 -0.40
C ARG A 274 30.44 4.91 -0.47
N ALA A 275 31.52 4.75 0.30
CA ALA A 275 32.65 5.68 0.30
C ALA A 275 33.35 5.76 -1.08
N VAL A 276 33.47 4.65 -1.81
CA VAL A 276 33.96 4.65 -3.20
C VAL A 276 32.98 5.35 -4.15
N GLY A 277 31.66 5.18 -3.97
CA GLY A 277 30.65 5.95 -4.70
C GLY A 277 30.74 7.47 -4.47
N LEU A 278 31.08 7.89 -3.24
CA LEU A 278 31.28 9.29 -2.87
C LEU A 278 32.59 9.91 -3.40
N ILE A 279 33.53 9.11 -3.91
CA ILE A 279 34.72 9.59 -4.64
C ILE A 279 34.37 10.01 -6.08
N GLY A 280 33.23 9.59 -6.63
CA GLY A 280 32.75 10.07 -7.94
C GLY A 280 33.57 9.56 -9.13
N GLU A 281 33.75 10.38 -10.18
CA GLU A 281 34.27 9.92 -11.48
C GLU A 281 35.69 9.34 -11.42
N ASP A 282 36.50 9.77 -10.46
CA ASP A 282 37.88 9.28 -10.28
C ASP A 282 37.94 7.86 -9.71
N ALA A 283 36.87 7.37 -9.10
CA ALA A 283 36.75 5.98 -8.65
C ALA A 283 36.45 4.99 -9.79
N ARG A 284 36.39 5.41 -11.08
CA ARG A 284 36.05 4.52 -12.21
C ARG A 284 36.95 3.30 -12.39
N SER A 285 38.18 3.32 -11.86
CA SER A 285 39.06 2.15 -11.80
C SER A 285 38.51 1.02 -10.91
N ALA A 286 37.64 1.33 -9.95
CA ALA A 286 37.00 0.37 -9.06
C ALA A 286 35.74 -0.30 -9.64
N LEU A 287 35.20 0.14 -10.79
CA LEU A 287 34.00 -0.44 -11.40
C LEU A 287 34.05 -1.99 -11.51
N PRO A 288 35.17 -2.64 -11.92
CA PRO A 288 35.26 -4.11 -11.98
C PRO A 288 35.32 -4.81 -10.62
N ALA A 289 35.57 -4.07 -9.53
CA ALA A 289 35.48 -4.57 -8.16
C ALA A 289 34.05 -4.42 -7.63
N ILE A 290 33.41 -3.26 -7.84
CA ILE A 290 32.02 -3.00 -7.42
C ILE A 290 31.04 -3.93 -8.15
N VAL A 291 31.25 -4.21 -9.44
CA VAL A 291 30.44 -5.17 -10.22
C VAL A 291 30.34 -6.55 -9.57
N LYS A 292 31.37 -7.01 -8.83
CA LYS A 292 31.34 -8.31 -8.13
C LYS A 292 30.38 -8.28 -6.94
N LEU A 293 30.28 -7.15 -6.26
CA LEU A 293 29.42 -6.94 -5.10
C LEU A 293 27.92 -6.89 -5.47
N LEU A 294 27.57 -6.76 -6.74
CA LEU A 294 26.19 -6.99 -7.23
C LEU A 294 25.71 -8.44 -7.05
N THR A 295 26.62 -9.36 -6.69
CA THR A 295 26.32 -10.78 -6.38
C THR A 295 26.64 -11.15 -4.93
N ASP A 296 26.76 -10.16 -4.04
CA ASP A 296 26.95 -10.40 -2.60
C ASP A 296 25.72 -11.09 -1.97
N ALA A 297 25.94 -11.81 -0.87
CA ALA A 297 24.87 -12.47 -0.12
C ALA A 297 24.07 -11.51 0.77
N ASP A 298 24.60 -10.32 1.06
CA ASP A 298 23.90 -9.26 1.80
C ASP A 298 23.26 -8.24 0.84
N PRO A 299 21.92 -8.07 0.85
CA PRO A 299 21.22 -7.15 -0.04
C PRO A 299 21.63 -5.68 0.08
N ILE A 300 22.18 -5.23 1.22
CA ILE A 300 22.63 -3.84 1.40
C ILE A 300 23.96 -3.64 0.66
N VAL A 301 24.84 -4.66 0.63
CA VAL A 301 26.06 -4.64 -0.20
C VAL A 301 25.70 -4.56 -1.68
N VAL A 302 24.71 -5.35 -2.14
CA VAL A 302 24.20 -5.25 -3.53
C VAL A 302 23.58 -3.86 -3.81
N THR A 303 22.84 -3.29 -2.85
CA THR A 303 22.20 -1.97 -2.98
C THR A 303 23.23 -0.85 -3.10
N GLN A 304 24.25 -0.83 -2.22
CA GLN A 304 25.32 0.16 -2.26
C GLN A 304 26.26 -0.04 -3.47
N ALA A 305 26.48 -1.28 -3.91
CA ALA A 305 27.21 -1.54 -5.15
C ALA A 305 26.49 -0.95 -6.37
N ALA A 306 25.18 -1.20 -6.49
CA ALA A 306 24.38 -0.59 -7.55
C ALA A 306 24.36 0.94 -7.47
N ALA A 307 24.19 1.52 -6.27
CA ALA A 307 24.21 2.97 -6.06
C ALA A 307 25.55 3.58 -6.49
N ALA A 308 26.69 3.05 -6.00
CA ALA A 308 28.03 3.54 -6.32
C ALA A 308 28.34 3.48 -7.83
N LEU A 309 27.95 2.39 -8.51
CA LEU A 309 28.08 2.29 -9.97
C LEU A 309 27.30 3.41 -10.69
N GLY A 310 26.10 3.75 -10.20
CA GLY A 310 25.29 4.87 -10.68
C GLY A 310 25.97 6.21 -10.45
N THR A 311 26.43 6.50 -9.23
CA THR A 311 27.06 7.79 -8.87
C THR A 311 28.34 8.05 -9.66
N ILE A 312 29.21 7.03 -9.82
CA ILE A 312 30.46 7.15 -10.60
C ILE A 312 30.20 7.48 -12.08
N ARG A 313 29.04 7.08 -12.64
CA ARG A 313 28.63 7.43 -14.01
C ARG A 313 27.86 8.75 -14.09
N GLU A 314 27.19 9.17 -13.03
CA GLU A 314 26.53 10.48 -12.95
C GLU A 314 27.55 11.62 -12.81
N ASP A 315 28.57 11.44 -11.96
CA ASP A 315 29.63 12.44 -11.70
C ASP A 315 30.57 12.62 -12.90
N ASP A 316 30.82 11.57 -13.69
CA ASP A 316 31.58 11.63 -14.95
C ASP A 316 30.96 12.62 -15.96
N GLY A 317 29.64 12.88 -15.87
CA GLY A 317 28.94 14.01 -16.49
C GLY A 317 28.92 14.07 -18.03
N ARG A 318 29.73 13.27 -18.71
CA ARG A 318 29.97 13.32 -20.16
C ARG A 318 28.88 12.63 -20.94
N GLU A 319 28.42 13.27 -22.02
CA GLU A 319 27.51 12.68 -23.00
C GLU A 319 28.11 11.44 -23.69
N GLN A 320 29.44 11.39 -23.82
CA GLN A 320 30.17 10.31 -24.49
C GLN A 320 31.29 9.81 -23.59
N ILE A 321 31.33 8.50 -23.35
CA ILE A 321 32.34 7.83 -22.52
C ILE A 321 33.64 7.74 -23.34
N PRO A 322 34.82 8.06 -22.77
CA PRO A 322 36.10 7.94 -23.47
C PRO A 322 36.33 6.53 -24.03
N ALA A 323 36.92 6.44 -25.23
CA ALA A 323 37.12 5.15 -25.91
C ALA A 323 37.99 4.13 -25.12
N ALA A 324 38.83 4.62 -24.19
CA ALA A 324 39.60 3.78 -23.27
C ALA A 324 38.72 3.15 -22.16
N ASP A 325 37.73 3.89 -21.67
CA ASP A 325 36.86 3.49 -20.55
C ASP A 325 35.57 2.80 -21.01
N ALA A 326 35.17 2.97 -22.27
CA ALA A 326 33.92 2.47 -22.84
C ALA A 326 33.68 0.97 -22.60
N ALA A 327 34.71 0.13 -22.67
CA ALA A 327 34.61 -1.30 -22.37
C ALA A 327 34.31 -1.57 -20.89
N THR A 328 34.90 -0.78 -19.98
CA THR A 328 34.69 -0.88 -18.53
C THR A 328 33.26 -0.53 -18.16
N TYR A 329 32.73 0.60 -18.66
CA TYR A 329 31.35 1.00 -18.40
C TYR A 329 30.33 0.06 -19.06
N ALA A 330 30.61 -0.46 -20.26
CA ALA A 330 29.73 -1.44 -20.92
C ALA A 330 29.59 -2.74 -20.11
N ALA A 331 30.67 -3.21 -19.48
CA ALA A 331 30.69 -4.43 -18.66
C ALA A 331 29.85 -4.34 -17.37
N VAL A 332 29.40 -3.14 -16.98
CA VAL A 332 28.55 -2.92 -15.79
C VAL A 332 27.06 -3.24 -16.08
N ILE A 333 26.63 -3.14 -17.35
CA ILE A 333 25.21 -3.11 -17.73
C ILE A 333 24.50 -4.46 -17.47
N ASP A 334 25.05 -5.58 -17.94
CA ASP A 334 24.45 -6.91 -17.70
C ASP A 334 24.40 -7.30 -16.21
N PRO A 335 25.47 -7.09 -15.40
CA PRO A 335 25.41 -7.24 -13.95
C PRO A 335 24.32 -6.40 -13.26
N LEU A 336 24.18 -5.12 -13.62
CA LEU A 336 23.10 -4.28 -13.10
C LEU A 336 21.72 -4.78 -13.56
N ALA A 337 21.58 -5.25 -14.79
CA ALA A 337 20.34 -5.84 -15.30
C ALA A 337 19.95 -7.14 -14.54
N GLY A 338 20.92 -7.87 -14.02
CA GLY A 338 20.69 -8.96 -13.05
C GLY A 338 20.22 -8.44 -11.69
N ALA A 339 20.88 -7.41 -11.14
CA ALA A 339 20.49 -6.80 -9.87
C ALA A 339 19.10 -6.12 -9.91
N ALA A 340 18.64 -5.67 -11.09
CA ALA A 340 17.30 -5.11 -11.31
C ALA A 340 16.15 -6.11 -11.07
N VAL A 341 16.43 -7.42 -10.97
CA VAL A 341 15.47 -8.49 -10.60
C VAL A 341 15.85 -9.21 -9.29
N HIS A 342 16.68 -8.59 -8.46
CA HIS A 342 17.07 -9.13 -7.16
C HIS A 342 15.87 -9.27 -6.18
N PRO A 343 15.80 -10.30 -5.30
CA PRO A 343 14.64 -10.48 -4.41
C PRO A 343 14.36 -9.32 -3.44
N ASP A 344 15.40 -8.64 -2.95
CA ASP A 344 15.25 -7.41 -2.15
C ASP A 344 15.04 -6.19 -3.08
N GLY A 345 13.91 -5.49 -2.89
CA GLY A 345 13.53 -4.34 -3.72
C GLY A 345 14.44 -3.12 -3.60
N ARG A 346 15.27 -3.02 -2.55
CA ARG A 346 16.26 -1.94 -2.40
C ARG A 346 17.34 -2.04 -3.46
N ALA A 347 17.88 -3.25 -3.63
CA ALA A 347 18.85 -3.58 -4.67
C ALA A 347 18.26 -3.35 -6.07
N ARG A 348 17.00 -3.76 -6.32
CA ARG A 348 16.34 -3.51 -7.61
C ARG A 348 16.21 -2.02 -7.93
N ARG A 349 15.73 -1.21 -6.97
CA ARG A 349 15.61 0.25 -7.14
C ARG A 349 16.97 0.90 -7.39
N ALA A 350 17.99 0.52 -6.63
CA ALA A 350 19.35 1.03 -6.84
C ALA A 350 19.89 0.64 -8.23
N ALA A 351 19.70 -0.62 -8.66
CA ALA A 351 20.12 -1.10 -9.96
C ALA A 351 19.42 -0.38 -11.12
N VAL A 352 18.11 -0.12 -11.02
CA VAL A 352 17.37 0.65 -12.04
C VAL A 352 17.79 2.12 -12.05
N ARG A 353 17.99 2.77 -10.89
CA ARG A 353 18.54 4.13 -10.83
C ARG A 353 19.90 4.20 -11.52
N ALA A 354 20.78 3.23 -11.25
CA ALA A 354 22.09 3.14 -11.89
C ALA A 354 21.98 2.90 -13.40
N LEU A 355 21.16 1.95 -13.85
CA LEU A 355 20.97 1.66 -15.28
C LEU A 355 20.54 2.90 -16.09
N ARG A 356 19.68 3.76 -15.53
CA ARG A 356 19.29 5.05 -16.15
C ARG A 356 20.44 6.07 -16.32
N ARG A 357 21.63 5.82 -15.75
CA ARG A 357 22.87 6.60 -15.97
C ARG A 357 23.76 5.99 -17.06
N TYR A 358 23.67 4.68 -17.29
CA TYR A 358 24.44 3.93 -18.31
C TYR A 358 23.69 3.79 -19.64
N LYS A 359 22.35 3.85 -19.58
CA LYS A 359 21.44 3.60 -20.70
C LYS A 359 20.32 4.63 -20.73
N SER A 360 19.88 5.01 -21.93
CA SER A 360 18.65 5.78 -22.07
C SER A 360 17.44 4.92 -21.68
N LEU A 361 16.26 5.53 -21.47
CA LEU A 361 15.05 4.76 -21.23
C LEU A 361 14.71 3.85 -22.43
N ALA A 362 15.00 4.26 -23.67
CA ALA A 362 14.78 3.43 -24.85
C ALA A 362 15.69 2.18 -24.87
N ASP A 363 16.96 2.32 -24.47
CA ASP A 363 17.92 1.21 -24.36
C ASP A 363 17.51 0.14 -23.34
N MET A 364 16.63 0.47 -22.38
CA MET A 364 16.16 -0.44 -21.33
C MET A 364 15.04 -1.39 -21.80
N GLY A 365 14.36 -1.08 -22.91
CA GLY A 365 13.25 -1.88 -23.44
C GLY A 365 13.61 -3.37 -23.63
N PRO A 366 14.73 -3.73 -24.29
CA PRO A 366 15.15 -5.12 -24.45
C PRO A 366 15.45 -5.85 -23.13
N ILE A 367 15.94 -5.14 -22.11
CA ILE A 367 16.21 -5.72 -20.78
C ILE A 367 14.89 -6.09 -20.09
N VAL A 368 13.93 -5.16 -20.07
CA VAL A 368 12.59 -5.39 -19.51
C VAL A 368 11.85 -6.49 -20.26
N THR A 369 11.88 -6.45 -21.60
CA THR A 369 11.27 -7.48 -22.47
C THR A 369 11.82 -8.87 -22.13
N LYS A 370 13.15 -9.00 -22.01
CA LYS A 370 13.81 -10.26 -21.61
C LYS A 370 13.39 -10.73 -20.21
N GLN A 371 13.30 -9.83 -19.23
CA GLN A 371 12.93 -10.15 -17.85
C GLN A 371 11.47 -10.57 -17.70
N LEU A 372 10.54 -9.95 -18.45
CA LEU A 372 9.13 -10.32 -18.48
C LEU A 372 8.87 -11.60 -19.29
N ALA A 373 9.76 -11.95 -20.22
CA ALA A 373 9.74 -13.17 -21.02
C ALA A 373 10.54 -14.34 -20.40
N ASP A 374 11.02 -14.21 -19.15
CA ASP A 374 11.80 -15.25 -18.48
C ASP A 374 10.92 -16.46 -18.06
N ALA A 375 11.56 -17.62 -17.91
CA ALA A 375 10.90 -18.86 -17.50
C ALA A 375 10.84 -19.05 -15.97
N ASP A 376 11.63 -18.30 -15.19
CA ASP A 376 11.53 -18.26 -13.73
C ASP A 376 10.52 -17.19 -13.27
N PRO A 377 9.39 -17.56 -12.62
CA PRO A 377 8.46 -16.60 -12.04
C PRO A 377 9.12 -15.67 -11.02
N GLY A 378 10.22 -16.06 -10.37
CA GLY A 378 11.00 -15.21 -9.47
C GLY A 378 11.61 -14.00 -10.18
N VAL A 379 12.06 -14.16 -11.43
CA VAL A 379 12.55 -13.06 -12.28
C VAL A 379 11.39 -12.16 -12.70
N VAL A 380 10.32 -12.74 -13.24
CA VAL A 380 9.15 -12.01 -13.73
C VAL A 380 8.48 -11.20 -12.62
N ILE A 381 8.20 -11.79 -11.45
CA ILE A 381 7.60 -11.08 -10.30
C ILE A 381 8.51 -9.94 -9.82
N SER A 382 9.82 -10.15 -9.81
CA SER A 382 10.78 -9.11 -9.40
C SER A 382 10.85 -7.96 -10.42
N ALA A 383 10.70 -8.25 -11.71
CA ALA A 383 10.59 -7.26 -12.77
C ALA A 383 9.28 -6.46 -12.66
N LEU A 384 8.13 -7.13 -12.48
CA LEU A 384 6.83 -6.49 -12.26
C LEU A 384 6.85 -5.52 -11.07
N GLN A 385 7.38 -5.97 -9.92
CA GLN A 385 7.54 -5.11 -8.74
C GLN A 385 8.44 -3.91 -9.01
N THR A 386 9.45 -4.05 -9.86
CA THR A 386 10.36 -2.96 -10.26
C THR A 386 9.67 -1.94 -11.16
N LEU A 387 8.88 -2.41 -12.12
CA LEU A 387 8.10 -1.57 -13.04
C LEU A 387 6.99 -0.81 -12.29
N ALA A 388 6.35 -1.44 -11.30
CA ALA A 388 5.40 -0.78 -10.39
C ALA A 388 6.06 0.25 -9.45
N ASP A 389 7.30 0.01 -8.99
CA ASP A 389 8.06 1.00 -8.21
C ASP A 389 8.38 2.25 -9.05
N MET A 390 8.64 2.07 -10.37
CA MET A 390 8.89 3.12 -11.37
C MET A 390 7.64 3.95 -11.72
N GLY A 391 6.50 3.32 -11.98
CA GLY A 391 5.26 4.04 -12.32
C GLY A 391 5.20 4.52 -13.77
N ASP A 392 4.93 5.82 -13.98
CA ASP A 392 4.82 6.45 -15.32
C ASP A 392 6.10 6.30 -16.16
N ASP A 393 7.26 6.38 -15.52
CA ASP A 393 8.59 6.08 -16.10
C ASP A 393 8.69 4.66 -16.72
N ALA A 394 7.83 3.71 -16.36
CA ALA A 394 7.82 2.36 -16.94
C ALA A 394 6.96 2.24 -18.21
N VAL A 395 6.00 3.14 -18.44
CA VAL A 395 5.02 3.01 -19.54
C VAL A 395 5.68 2.88 -20.93
N PRO A 396 6.75 3.61 -21.28
CA PRO A 396 7.45 3.40 -22.56
C PRO A 396 8.09 2.01 -22.70
N LEU A 397 8.64 1.47 -21.60
CA LEU A 397 9.28 0.15 -21.56
C LEU A 397 8.25 -0.97 -21.76
N LEU A 398 7.11 -0.83 -21.09
CA LEU A 398 5.97 -1.73 -21.17
C LEU A 398 5.33 -1.71 -22.57
N THR A 399 5.21 -0.52 -23.18
CA THR A 399 4.68 -0.34 -24.55
C THR A 399 5.57 -1.03 -25.59
N GLU A 400 6.89 -1.11 -25.37
CA GLU A 400 7.79 -1.92 -26.20
C GLU A 400 7.59 -3.43 -25.93
N ALA A 401 7.50 -3.83 -24.65
CA ALA A 401 7.34 -5.23 -24.23
C ALA A 401 5.98 -5.87 -24.64
N LEU A 402 4.95 -5.08 -24.96
CA LEU A 402 3.69 -5.58 -25.56
C LEU A 402 3.90 -6.22 -26.96
N LYS A 403 4.97 -5.85 -27.66
CA LYS A 403 5.25 -6.32 -29.03
C LYS A 403 5.75 -7.77 -29.06
N ASP A 404 6.49 -8.21 -28.04
CA ASP A 404 6.93 -9.61 -27.93
C ASP A 404 5.85 -10.47 -27.25
N PRO A 405 5.40 -11.58 -27.88
CA PRO A 405 4.32 -12.41 -27.34
C PRO A 405 4.59 -13.06 -25.97
N LYS A 406 5.85 -13.18 -25.51
CA LYS A 406 6.17 -13.80 -24.21
C LYS A 406 6.09 -12.80 -23.07
N SER A 407 6.45 -11.54 -23.31
CA SER A 407 6.34 -10.48 -22.31
C SER A 407 4.97 -9.79 -22.30
N ARG A 408 4.20 -9.86 -23.39
CA ARG A 408 2.93 -9.12 -23.57
C ARG A 408 2.00 -9.19 -22.36
N TYR A 409 1.55 -10.38 -21.97
CA TYR A 409 0.60 -10.55 -20.86
C TYR A 409 1.08 -9.89 -19.56
N TRP A 410 2.37 -10.04 -19.23
CA TRP A 410 2.94 -9.42 -18.04
C TRP A 410 3.11 -7.90 -18.19
N ALA A 411 3.34 -7.40 -19.40
CA ALA A 411 3.33 -5.97 -19.68
C ALA A 411 1.92 -5.36 -19.57
N GLU A 412 0.87 -6.07 -20.01
CA GLU A 412 -0.54 -5.68 -19.81
C GLU A 412 -0.88 -5.61 -18.32
N VAL A 413 -0.53 -6.64 -17.54
CA VAL A 413 -0.70 -6.65 -16.07
C VAL A 413 0.02 -5.46 -15.42
N ALA A 414 1.27 -5.16 -15.80
CA ALA A 414 1.98 -4.01 -15.25
C ALA A 414 1.34 -2.66 -15.64
N LEU A 415 0.80 -2.53 -16.86
CA LEU A 415 0.07 -1.32 -17.29
C LEU A 415 -1.25 -1.17 -16.53
N ALA A 416 -1.94 -2.27 -16.20
CA ALA A 416 -3.14 -2.24 -15.37
C ALA A 416 -2.86 -1.74 -13.94
N GLU A 417 -1.76 -2.19 -13.31
CA GLU A 417 -1.33 -1.73 -11.99
C GLU A 417 -0.88 -0.25 -11.97
N ILE A 418 -0.39 0.29 -13.09
CA ILE A 418 -0.08 1.73 -13.23
C ILE A 418 -1.37 2.57 -13.40
N GLY A 419 -2.44 1.98 -13.96
CA GLY A 419 -3.76 2.62 -14.04
C GLY A 419 -3.78 3.86 -14.96
N PRO A 420 -4.43 4.98 -14.58
CA PRO A 420 -4.63 6.14 -15.45
C PRO A 420 -3.36 6.75 -16.06
N ASP A 421 -2.23 6.67 -15.35
CA ASP A 421 -0.95 7.21 -15.82
C ASP A 421 -0.36 6.37 -16.99
N ALA A 422 -0.89 5.16 -17.24
CA ALA A 422 -0.58 4.31 -18.40
C ALA A 422 -1.32 4.68 -19.70
N ALA A 423 -2.08 5.78 -19.72
CA ALA A 423 -2.82 6.27 -20.90
C ALA A 423 -2.03 6.27 -22.24
N PRO A 424 -0.71 6.56 -22.31
CA PRO A 424 0.05 6.47 -23.55
C PRO A 424 0.05 5.08 -24.23
N ALA A 425 -0.18 4.00 -23.48
CA ALA A 425 -0.22 2.63 -24.01
C ALA A 425 -1.57 2.26 -24.67
N THR A 426 -2.61 3.11 -24.54
CA THR A 426 -3.99 2.82 -24.97
C THR A 426 -4.09 2.26 -26.39
N ALA A 427 -3.35 2.82 -27.35
CA ALA A 427 -3.41 2.38 -28.75
C ALA A 427 -2.87 0.95 -28.97
N VAL A 428 -1.84 0.54 -28.22
CA VAL A 428 -1.24 -0.80 -28.33
C VAL A 428 -2.08 -1.82 -27.54
N LEU A 429 -2.64 -1.42 -26.40
CA LEU A 429 -3.62 -2.23 -25.66
C LEU A 429 -4.91 -2.45 -26.47
N ALA A 430 -5.36 -1.45 -27.24
CA ALA A 430 -6.49 -1.61 -28.16
C ALA A 430 -6.20 -2.63 -29.27
N GLN A 431 -4.98 -2.65 -29.81
CA GLN A 431 -4.57 -3.68 -30.77
C GLN A 431 -4.55 -5.08 -30.12
N ALA A 432 -3.98 -5.21 -28.92
CA ALA A 432 -3.97 -6.49 -28.18
C ALA A 432 -5.39 -7.01 -27.89
N ALA A 433 -6.33 -6.13 -27.53
CA ALA A 433 -7.75 -6.45 -27.33
C ALA A 433 -8.49 -6.92 -28.61
N GLU A 434 -7.99 -6.57 -29.80
CA GLU A 434 -8.54 -7.01 -31.09
C GLU A 434 -7.86 -8.29 -31.62
N GLU A 435 -6.54 -8.41 -31.49
CA GLU A 435 -5.72 -9.41 -32.21
C GLU A 435 -5.18 -10.58 -31.35
N GLY A 436 -5.22 -10.47 -30.02
CA GLY A 436 -4.66 -11.49 -29.11
C GLY A 436 -5.46 -12.78 -28.98
N ALA A 437 -4.94 -13.74 -28.21
CA ALA A 437 -5.74 -14.87 -27.71
C ALA A 437 -6.82 -14.37 -26.73
N THR A 438 -7.89 -15.14 -26.47
CA THR A 438 -8.98 -14.70 -25.54
C THR A 438 -8.46 -14.24 -24.17
N GLU A 439 -7.43 -14.88 -23.62
CA GLU A 439 -6.81 -14.50 -22.34
C GLU A 439 -6.05 -13.17 -22.42
N GLU A 440 -5.27 -12.93 -23.49
CA GLU A 440 -4.63 -11.64 -23.78
C GLU A 440 -5.68 -10.54 -24.03
N ARG A 441 -6.72 -10.83 -24.81
CA ARG A 441 -7.80 -9.88 -25.13
C ARG A 441 -8.56 -9.47 -23.87
N LEU A 442 -8.85 -10.41 -22.98
CA LEU A 442 -9.45 -10.14 -21.67
C LEU A 442 -8.53 -9.25 -20.82
N GLN A 443 -7.24 -9.57 -20.72
CA GLN A 443 -6.29 -8.81 -19.90
C GLN A 443 -6.04 -7.40 -20.47
N ALA A 444 -5.93 -7.24 -21.79
CA ALA A 444 -5.85 -5.94 -22.45
C ALA A 444 -7.11 -5.08 -22.21
N ILE A 445 -8.32 -5.66 -22.28
CA ILE A 445 -9.58 -4.97 -21.94
C ILE A 445 -9.60 -4.53 -20.48
N LEU A 446 -9.15 -5.38 -19.54
CA LEU A 446 -9.02 -5.00 -18.12
C LEU A 446 -7.97 -3.91 -17.89
N SER A 447 -6.89 -3.89 -18.67
CA SER A 447 -5.87 -2.83 -18.64
C SER A 447 -6.42 -1.48 -19.15
N LEU A 448 -7.24 -1.49 -20.20
CA LEU A 448 -7.99 -0.32 -20.66
C LEU A 448 -9.01 0.16 -19.60
N ALA A 449 -9.67 -0.76 -18.90
CA ALA A 449 -10.56 -0.45 -17.77
C ALA A 449 -9.82 0.15 -16.56
N ALA A 450 -8.56 -0.25 -16.33
CA ALA A 450 -7.70 0.30 -15.30
C ALA A 450 -7.27 1.74 -15.61
N ILE A 451 -6.90 2.03 -16.87
CA ILE A 451 -6.63 3.39 -17.37
C ILE A 451 -7.88 4.27 -17.23
N GLY A 452 -9.06 3.76 -17.59
CA GLY A 452 -10.33 4.47 -17.44
C GLY A 452 -10.58 5.51 -18.54
N GLU A 453 -11.10 6.69 -18.19
CA GLU A 453 -11.53 7.74 -19.13
C GLU A 453 -10.48 8.12 -20.22
N PRO A 454 -9.17 8.20 -19.94
CA PRO A 454 -8.15 8.46 -20.98
C PRO A 454 -8.08 7.38 -22.08
N ALA A 455 -8.54 6.15 -21.80
CA ALA A 455 -8.55 5.05 -22.76
C ALA A 455 -9.76 5.07 -23.72
N ALA A 456 -10.68 6.03 -23.62
CA ALA A 456 -11.95 6.05 -24.36
C ALA A 456 -11.82 5.94 -25.89
N SER A 457 -10.67 6.26 -26.48
CA SER A 457 -10.38 6.03 -27.91
C SER A 457 -10.37 4.55 -28.32
N ALA A 458 -10.12 3.62 -27.39
CA ALA A 458 -10.17 2.18 -27.60
C ALA A 458 -11.61 1.60 -27.64
N ALA A 459 -12.64 2.41 -27.32
CA ALA A 459 -14.01 1.94 -27.18
C ALA A 459 -14.56 1.11 -28.36
N PRO A 460 -14.28 1.40 -29.65
CA PRO A 460 -14.77 0.58 -30.75
C PRO A 460 -14.33 -0.89 -30.68
N VAL A 461 -13.10 -1.16 -30.21
CA VAL A 461 -12.60 -2.54 -30.00
C VAL A 461 -13.30 -3.20 -28.81
N VAL A 462 -13.52 -2.45 -27.73
CA VAL A 462 -14.21 -2.94 -26.53
C VAL A 462 -15.68 -3.29 -26.85
N VAL A 463 -16.38 -2.47 -27.65
CA VAL A 463 -17.73 -2.80 -28.15
C VAL A 463 -17.70 -4.03 -29.06
N LYS A 464 -16.71 -4.16 -29.96
CA LYS A 464 -16.53 -5.36 -30.79
C LYS A 464 -16.30 -6.62 -29.95
N ALA A 465 -15.66 -6.52 -28.78
CA ALA A 465 -15.51 -7.62 -27.84
C ALA A 465 -16.82 -7.93 -27.09
N LEU A 466 -17.58 -6.89 -26.69
CA LEU A 466 -18.88 -7.01 -26.03
C LEU A 466 -19.95 -7.70 -26.90
N ASP A 467 -20.00 -7.39 -28.19
CA ASP A 467 -20.93 -8.01 -29.15
C ASP A 467 -20.37 -9.29 -29.82
N SER A 468 -19.24 -9.82 -29.35
CA SER A 468 -18.66 -11.06 -29.90
C SER A 468 -19.35 -12.32 -29.40
N GLU A 469 -19.15 -13.46 -30.08
CA GLU A 469 -19.67 -14.77 -29.63
C GLU A 469 -18.93 -15.32 -28.38
N ASP A 470 -17.79 -14.71 -28.01
CA ASP A 470 -16.99 -15.13 -26.85
C ASP A 470 -17.52 -14.50 -25.56
N ALA A 471 -18.41 -15.23 -24.88
CA ALA A 471 -19.05 -14.79 -23.63
C ALA A 471 -18.06 -14.47 -22.50
N ALA A 472 -16.81 -14.96 -22.54
CA ALA A 472 -15.78 -14.59 -21.57
C ALA A 472 -15.40 -13.10 -21.65
N LEU A 473 -15.66 -12.44 -22.80
CA LEU A 473 -15.34 -11.04 -23.03
C LEU A 473 -16.47 -10.08 -22.67
N HIS A 474 -17.72 -10.56 -22.51
CA HIS A 474 -18.87 -9.68 -22.28
C HIS A 474 -18.77 -8.89 -20.97
N LEU A 475 -18.45 -9.58 -19.87
CA LEU A 475 -18.27 -8.97 -18.55
C LEU A 475 -17.12 -7.93 -18.51
N PRO A 476 -15.87 -8.27 -18.88
CA PRO A 476 -14.77 -7.29 -18.85
C PRO A 476 -14.99 -6.14 -19.84
N ALA A 477 -15.60 -6.37 -21.01
CA ALA A 477 -15.90 -5.32 -21.97
C ALA A 477 -17.00 -4.35 -21.47
N ALA A 478 -18.08 -4.88 -20.88
CA ALA A 478 -19.12 -4.04 -20.27
C ALA A 478 -18.53 -3.17 -19.14
N PHE A 479 -17.76 -3.79 -18.24
CA PHE A 479 -17.05 -3.09 -17.16
C PHE A 479 -16.08 -2.01 -17.67
N ALA A 480 -15.30 -2.33 -18.70
CA ALA A 480 -14.36 -1.39 -19.32
C ALA A 480 -15.07 -0.14 -19.88
N LEU A 481 -16.19 -0.31 -20.60
CA LEU A 481 -16.96 0.83 -21.13
C LEU A 481 -17.47 1.76 -20.01
N GLY A 482 -17.93 1.21 -18.87
CA GLY A 482 -18.31 1.98 -17.69
C GLY A 482 -17.15 2.67 -16.97
N ARG A 483 -15.96 2.07 -16.97
CA ARG A 483 -14.70 2.68 -16.47
C ARG A 483 -14.19 3.79 -17.39
N MET A 484 -14.30 3.60 -18.70
CA MET A 484 -13.89 4.53 -19.76
C MET A 484 -14.91 5.66 -20.03
N LYS A 485 -16.13 5.57 -19.47
CA LYS A 485 -17.29 6.42 -19.80
C LYS A 485 -17.59 6.50 -21.30
N ALA A 486 -17.44 5.38 -22.00
CA ALA A 486 -17.51 5.32 -23.45
C ALA A 486 -18.93 5.05 -23.98
N SER A 487 -19.68 6.12 -24.29
CA SER A 487 -21.04 6.07 -24.85
C SER A 487 -21.15 5.36 -26.22
N ALA A 488 -20.03 5.10 -26.90
CA ALA A 488 -20.00 4.26 -28.10
C ALA A 488 -20.59 2.84 -27.88
N GLY A 489 -20.62 2.35 -26.63
CA GLY A 489 -21.22 1.07 -26.26
C GLY A 489 -22.68 1.12 -25.79
N ASP A 490 -23.34 2.29 -25.80
CA ASP A 490 -24.66 2.49 -25.17
C ASP A 490 -25.72 1.46 -25.62
N GLU A 491 -25.85 1.19 -26.91
CA GLU A 491 -26.88 0.27 -27.42
C GLU A 491 -26.60 -1.19 -27.05
N SER A 492 -25.34 -1.61 -27.13
CA SER A 492 -24.89 -2.94 -26.71
C SER A 492 -25.05 -3.15 -25.20
N LEU A 493 -24.76 -2.12 -24.40
CA LEU A 493 -25.00 -2.12 -22.96
C LEU A 493 -26.50 -2.14 -22.61
N LYS A 494 -27.36 -1.39 -23.31
CA LYS A 494 -28.83 -1.43 -23.11
C LYS A 494 -29.40 -2.81 -23.42
N LYS A 495 -28.97 -3.41 -24.54
CA LYS A 495 -29.29 -4.79 -24.94
C LYS A 495 -28.86 -5.80 -23.86
N LEU A 496 -27.66 -5.63 -23.28
CA LEU A 496 -27.15 -6.51 -22.22
C LEU A 496 -27.87 -6.31 -20.88
N ALA A 497 -28.21 -5.07 -20.51
CA ALA A 497 -29.00 -4.74 -19.33
C ALA A 497 -30.45 -5.28 -19.40
N ALA A 498 -30.94 -5.62 -20.60
CA ALA A 498 -32.22 -6.26 -20.85
C ALA A 498 -32.13 -7.79 -21.04
N GLY A 499 -30.94 -8.39 -20.93
CA GLY A 499 -30.72 -9.83 -21.06
C GLY A 499 -31.11 -10.66 -19.83
N ASP A 500 -31.09 -11.98 -19.98
CA ASP A 500 -31.52 -12.94 -18.95
C ASP A 500 -30.55 -13.09 -17.76
N ASP A 501 -29.27 -12.69 -17.91
CA ASP A 501 -28.26 -12.73 -16.84
C ASP A 501 -28.43 -11.52 -15.89
N PRO A 502 -28.85 -11.71 -14.62
CA PRO A 502 -29.09 -10.61 -13.71
C PRO A 502 -27.80 -9.92 -13.23
N PHE A 503 -26.67 -10.63 -13.20
CA PHE A 503 -25.39 -10.10 -12.74
C PHE A 503 -24.74 -9.27 -13.85
N LEU A 504 -24.60 -9.84 -15.04
CA LEU A 504 -24.08 -9.15 -16.22
C LEU A 504 -24.97 -7.96 -16.62
N GLY A 505 -26.29 -8.12 -16.51
CA GLY A 505 -27.24 -7.02 -16.67
C GLY A 505 -27.13 -5.93 -15.58
N SER A 506 -26.61 -6.23 -14.39
CA SER A 506 -26.31 -5.21 -13.37
C SER A 506 -25.03 -4.42 -13.68
N VAL A 507 -24.00 -5.09 -14.22
CA VAL A 507 -22.76 -4.45 -14.71
C VAL A 507 -23.05 -3.53 -15.89
N ALA A 508 -23.92 -3.96 -16.81
CA ALA A 508 -24.35 -3.15 -17.94
C ALA A 508 -25.13 -1.88 -17.50
N ALA A 509 -26.06 -2.00 -16.55
CA ALA A 509 -26.78 -0.87 -15.98
C ALA A 509 -25.86 0.10 -15.23
N TRP A 510 -24.93 -0.40 -14.40
CA TRP A 510 -23.89 0.40 -13.75
C TRP A 510 -23.02 1.16 -14.75
N SER A 511 -22.66 0.52 -15.87
CA SER A 511 -21.86 1.16 -16.92
C SER A 511 -22.63 2.30 -17.58
N LEU A 512 -23.90 2.09 -17.94
CA LEU A 512 -24.77 3.14 -18.47
C LEU A 512 -24.94 4.32 -17.49
N ALA A 513 -25.14 4.04 -16.20
CA ALA A 513 -25.23 5.08 -15.16
C ALA A 513 -23.92 5.86 -14.94
N ARG A 514 -22.76 5.24 -15.17
CA ARG A 514 -21.45 5.92 -15.13
C ARG A 514 -21.14 6.75 -16.38
N ILE A 515 -21.65 6.34 -17.55
CA ILE A 515 -21.56 7.09 -18.81
C ILE A 515 -22.51 8.31 -18.77
N HIS A 516 -23.74 8.12 -18.27
CA HIS A 516 -24.80 9.12 -18.25
C HIS A 516 -25.27 9.46 -16.82
N PRO A 517 -24.42 10.08 -15.97
CA PRO A 517 -24.74 10.34 -14.57
C PRO A 517 -25.92 11.31 -14.35
N ASP A 518 -26.26 12.11 -15.36
CA ASP A 518 -27.44 13.00 -15.33
C ASP A 518 -28.77 12.26 -15.63
N ASP A 519 -28.72 11.06 -16.22
CA ASP A 519 -29.93 10.25 -16.46
C ASP A 519 -30.32 9.49 -15.20
N LYS A 520 -31.25 10.09 -14.47
CA LYS A 520 -31.82 9.54 -13.23
C LYS A 520 -32.45 8.17 -13.42
N GLN A 521 -32.99 7.82 -14.59
CA GLN A 521 -33.60 6.50 -14.80
C GLN A 521 -32.54 5.41 -14.89
N LEU A 522 -31.42 5.68 -15.56
CA LEU A 522 -30.27 4.77 -15.63
C LEU A 522 -29.61 4.62 -14.24
N VAL A 523 -29.43 5.73 -13.51
CA VAL A 523 -28.90 5.71 -12.14
C VAL A 523 -29.82 4.95 -11.18
N GLU A 524 -31.14 5.17 -11.24
CA GLU A 524 -32.12 4.48 -10.38
C GLU A 524 -32.20 2.98 -10.67
N ASP A 525 -32.18 2.54 -11.94
CA ASP A 525 -32.15 1.11 -12.28
C ASP A 525 -30.84 0.44 -11.86
N ALA A 526 -29.68 1.08 -12.11
CA ALA A 526 -28.39 0.58 -11.67
C ALA A 526 -28.35 0.39 -10.14
N VAL A 527 -28.75 1.40 -9.37
CA VAL A 527 -28.84 1.32 -7.90
C VAL A 527 -29.84 0.25 -7.45
N ALA A 528 -31.00 0.13 -8.09
CA ALA A 528 -32.01 -0.88 -7.76
C ALA A 528 -31.58 -2.32 -8.09
N ARG A 529 -30.69 -2.53 -9.07
CA ARG A 529 -30.08 -3.82 -9.37
C ARG A 529 -28.97 -4.16 -8.38
N LEU A 530 -28.01 -3.27 -8.20
CA LEU A 530 -26.87 -3.49 -7.31
C LEU A 530 -27.31 -3.68 -5.84
N ARG A 531 -28.36 -2.98 -5.37
CA ARG A 531 -28.95 -3.21 -4.04
C ARG A 531 -29.49 -4.63 -3.83
N LYS A 532 -29.95 -5.32 -4.89
CA LYS A 532 -30.34 -6.75 -4.80
C LYS A 532 -29.08 -7.63 -4.69
N GLY A 533 -28.02 -7.26 -5.39
CA GLY A 533 -26.72 -7.93 -5.35
C GLY A 533 -26.03 -7.90 -3.99
N LEU A 534 -26.33 -6.93 -3.13
CA LEU A 534 -25.88 -6.90 -1.72
C LEU A 534 -26.34 -8.13 -0.90
N ALA A 535 -27.39 -8.84 -1.34
CA ALA A 535 -27.90 -10.05 -0.70
C ALA A 535 -27.59 -11.34 -1.50
N HIS A 536 -26.70 -11.27 -2.49
CA HIS A 536 -26.35 -12.40 -3.35
C HIS A 536 -25.55 -13.47 -2.58
N PRO A 537 -25.76 -14.79 -2.82
CA PRO A 537 -25.06 -15.85 -2.09
C PRO A 537 -23.55 -15.87 -2.36
N ASP A 538 -23.13 -15.59 -3.60
CA ASP A 538 -21.71 -15.45 -3.96
C ASP A 538 -21.13 -14.14 -3.38
N PRO A 539 -20.05 -14.19 -2.57
CA PRO A 539 -19.40 -13.00 -2.02
C PRO A 539 -18.82 -12.05 -3.08
N ASP A 540 -18.29 -12.57 -4.19
CA ASP A 540 -17.68 -11.72 -5.21
C ASP A 540 -18.73 -10.75 -5.80
N ALA A 541 -19.95 -11.25 -6.01
CA ALA A 541 -21.09 -10.45 -6.43
C ALA A 541 -21.57 -9.46 -5.34
N ARG A 542 -21.46 -9.78 -4.04
CA ARG A 542 -21.75 -8.80 -2.95
C ARG A 542 -20.71 -7.68 -2.94
N ALA A 543 -19.42 -8.02 -2.96
CA ALA A 543 -18.33 -7.05 -3.00
C ALA A 543 -18.38 -6.16 -4.26
N ALA A 544 -18.64 -6.74 -5.44
CA ALA A 544 -18.87 -5.99 -6.67
C ALA A 544 -20.07 -5.05 -6.57
N SER A 545 -21.17 -5.48 -5.93
CA SER A 545 -22.37 -4.66 -5.71
C SER A 545 -22.12 -3.49 -4.76
N VAL A 546 -21.38 -3.70 -3.67
CA VAL A 546 -20.94 -2.64 -2.76
C VAL A 546 -20.09 -1.61 -3.49
N ASN A 547 -19.10 -2.06 -4.26
CA ASN A 547 -18.23 -1.18 -5.03
C ASN A 547 -19.00 -0.41 -6.11
N GLY A 548 -19.89 -1.08 -6.85
CA GLY A 548 -20.73 -0.44 -7.87
C GLY A 548 -21.64 0.66 -7.30
N LEU A 549 -22.23 0.44 -6.12
CA LEU A 549 -23.03 1.46 -5.42
C LEU A 549 -22.17 2.60 -4.87
N SER A 550 -20.96 2.30 -4.37
CA SER A 550 -20.02 3.32 -3.91
C SER A 550 -19.51 4.21 -5.04
N ASP A 551 -19.28 3.64 -6.22
CA ASP A 551 -18.87 4.35 -7.45
C ASP A 551 -19.93 5.32 -7.97
N LEU A 552 -21.22 5.02 -7.76
CA LEU A 552 -22.34 5.90 -8.13
C LEU A 552 -22.67 6.91 -7.02
N SER A 553 -22.03 6.84 -5.85
CA SER A 553 -22.52 7.55 -4.65
C SER A 553 -22.54 9.08 -4.75
N ASP A 554 -21.73 9.69 -5.62
CA ASP A 554 -21.73 11.14 -5.87
C ASP A 554 -22.83 11.61 -6.86
N THR A 555 -23.53 10.71 -7.56
CA THR A 555 -24.72 11.03 -8.36
C THR A 555 -26.02 11.00 -7.53
N LEU A 556 -25.92 10.63 -6.24
CA LEU A 556 -27.07 10.38 -5.37
C LEU A 556 -27.30 11.50 -4.36
N ALA A 557 -28.57 11.73 -4.02
CA ALA A 557 -28.97 12.67 -2.97
C ALA A 557 -28.55 12.19 -1.57
N ASP A 558 -28.40 13.13 -0.63
CA ASP A 558 -27.87 12.89 0.72
C ASP A 558 -28.65 11.81 1.51
N ASP A 559 -29.97 11.70 1.30
CA ASP A 559 -30.81 10.68 1.92
C ASP A 559 -30.54 9.28 1.35
N ALA A 560 -30.37 9.17 0.03
CA ALA A 560 -29.95 7.93 -0.62
C ALA A 560 -28.51 7.54 -0.22
N ARG A 561 -27.59 8.50 -0.07
CA ARG A 561 -26.22 8.27 0.46
C ARG A 561 -26.24 7.80 1.92
N ALA A 562 -27.09 8.40 2.76
CA ALA A 562 -27.27 7.97 4.15
C ALA A 562 -27.90 6.57 4.25
N GLN A 563 -28.81 6.21 3.33
CA GLN A 563 -29.33 4.85 3.22
C GLN A 563 -28.23 3.85 2.82
N LEU A 564 -27.40 4.17 1.82
CA LEU A 564 -26.24 3.33 1.44
C LEU A 564 -25.28 3.12 2.62
N ALA A 565 -25.01 4.17 3.40
CA ALA A 565 -24.19 4.02 4.62
C ALA A 565 -24.82 3.03 5.62
N GLY A 566 -26.14 3.09 5.82
CA GLY A 566 -26.86 2.12 6.65
C GLY A 566 -26.80 0.69 6.12
N GLU A 567 -26.85 0.52 4.80
CA GLU A 567 -26.74 -0.78 4.12
C GLU A 567 -25.32 -1.36 4.24
N PHE A 568 -24.27 -0.55 3.99
CA PHE A 568 -22.87 -0.98 4.14
C PHE A 568 -22.46 -1.24 5.59
N LEU A 569 -22.99 -0.49 6.56
CA LEU A 569 -22.77 -0.77 8.00
C LEU A 569 -23.26 -2.16 8.42
N GLY A 570 -24.25 -2.73 7.71
CA GLY A 570 -24.71 -4.10 7.92
C GLY A 570 -23.77 -5.18 7.36
N LEU A 571 -22.89 -4.82 6.43
CA LEU A 571 -21.96 -5.74 5.73
C LEU A 571 -20.54 -5.75 6.31
N LEU A 572 -20.22 -4.87 7.27
CA LEU A 572 -18.92 -4.85 7.95
C LEU A 572 -18.57 -6.16 8.69
N THR A 573 -19.59 -6.96 9.03
CA THR A 573 -19.46 -8.30 9.61
C THR A 573 -20.10 -9.36 8.71
N ASP A 574 -19.97 -9.23 7.39
CA ASP A 574 -20.26 -10.32 6.47
C ASP A 574 -19.39 -11.55 6.80
N ALA A 575 -19.88 -12.75 6.47
CA ALA A 575 -19.12 -13.98 6.65
C ALA A 575 -17.90 -14.08 5.72
N ASP A 576 -17.93 -13.35 4.60
CA ASP A 576 -16.80 -13.13 3.71
C ASP A 576 -16.02 -11.84 4.07
N PRO A 577 -14.70 -11.92 4.33
CA PRO A 577 -13.88 -10.74 4.62
C PRO A 577 -13.81 -9.72 3.49
N GLU A 578 -13.88 -10.13 2.21
CA GLU A 578 -13.71 -9.21 1.08
C GLU A 578 -14.91 -8.26 0.95
N THR A 579 -16.11 -8.79 1.14
CA THR A 579 -17.36 -8.04 1.24
C THR A 579 -17.32 -7.04 2.40
N GLY A 580 -16.81 -7.44 3.57
CA GLY A 580 -16.61 -6.55 4.71
C GLY A 580 -15.58 -5.44 4.46
N ARG A 581 -14.46 -5.76 3.79
CA ARG A 581 -13.44 -4.76 3.39
C ARG A 581 -13.99 -3.78 2.35
N ALA A 582 -14.75 -4.26 1.36
CA ALA A 582 -15.43 -3.42 0.38
C ALA A 582 -16.43 -2.47 1.06
N ALA A 583 -17.21 -2.96 2.03
CA ALA A 583 -18.15 -2.14 2.79
C ALA A 583 -17.45 -1.05 3.63
N GLY A 584 -16.32 -1.37 4.26
CA GLY A 584 -15.49 -0.38 4.95
C GLY A 584 -14.94 0.70 3.99
N ALA A 585 -14.38 0.29 2.85
CA ALA A 585 -13.89 1.22 1.83
C ALA A 585 -15.00 2.10 1.24
N ALA A 586 -16.21 1.57 1.06
CA ALA A 586 -17.38 2.31 0.60
C ALA A 586 -17.87 3.33 1.65
N LEU A 587 -17.85 2.99 2.94
CA LEU A 587 -18.17 3.93 4.02
C LEU A 587 -17.16 5.09 4.12
N ILE A 588 -15.86 4.81 3.91
CA ILE A 588 -14.83 5.86 3.83
C ILE A 588 -15.11 6.77 2.62
N ARG A 589 -15.40 6.20 1.44
CA ARG A 589 -15.73 6.96 0.21
C ARG A 589 -17.01 7.81 0.34
N LEU A 590 -18.04 7.31 1.04
CA LEU A 590 -19.27 8.07 1.33
C LEU A 590 -19.01 9.32 2.19
N GLY A 591 -17.91 9.37 2.94
CA GLY A 591 -17.48 10.53 3.71
C GLY A 591 -18.49 10.95 4.79
N GLY A 592 -18.80 12.24 4.86
CA GLY A 592 -19.67 12.81 5.89
C GLY A 592 -21.04 12.13 6.03
N ALA A 593 -21.57 11.52 4.95
CA ALA A 593 -22.83 10.78 4.97
C ALA A 593 -22.79 9.51 5.85
N ALA A 594 -21.62 8.89 6.02
CA ALA A 594 -21.45 7.69 6.85
C ALA A 594 -21.31 7.99 8.34
N VAL A 595 -20.78 9.17 8.70
CA VAL A 595 -20.41 9.52 10.10
C VAL A 595 -21.57 9.39 11.10
N PRO A 596 -22.83 9.79 10.81
CA PRO A 596 -23.94 9.62 11.75
C PRO A 596 -24.23 8.14 12.09
N GLY A 597 -24.12 7.24 11.11
CA GLY A 597 -24.30 5.80 11.30
C GLY A 597 -23.13 5.15 12.04
N LEU A 598 -21.90 5.54 11.69
CA LEU A 598 -20.67 5.11 12.37
C LEU A 598 -20.70 5.49 13.86
N ARG A 599 -21.03 6.75 14.20
CA ARG A 599 -21.17 7.20 15.59
C ARG A 599 -22.16 6.36 16.40
N ALA A 600 -23.31 6.03 15.82
CA ALA A 600 -24.31 5.19 16.46
C ALA A 600 -23.84 3.74 16.71
N LYS A 601 -22.76 3.31 16.07
CA LYS A 601 -22.16 1.96 16.20
C LYS A 601 -20.88 1.89 17.03
N LEU A 602 -20.28 3.00 17.46
CA LEU A 602 -19.14 2.97 18.41
C LEU A 602 -19.46 2.25 19.73
N ALA A 603 -20.72 2.32 20.18
CA ALA A 603 -21.17 1.61 21.38
C ALA A 603 -21.25 0.09 21.20
N ASP A 604 -21.43 -0.41 19.98
CA ASP A 604 -21.72 -1.80 19.63
C ASP A 604 -20.43 -2.66 19.61
N PRO A 605 -20.21 -3.58 20.58
CA PRO A 605 -18.93 -4.28 20.70
C PRO A 605 -18.57 -5.17 19.51
N ALA A 606 -19.53 -5.55 18.67
CA ALA A 606 -19.28 -6.35 17.47
C ALA A 606 -18.79 -5.51 16.27
N LEU A 607 -19.07 -4.21 16.25
CA LEU A 607 -18.74 -3.30 15.15
C LEU A 607 -17.72 -2.21 15.52
N ARG A 608 -17.52 -1.97 16.83
CA ARG A 608 -16.69 -0.88 17.37
C ARG A 608 -15.31 -0.77 16.74
N LEU A 609 -14.60 -1.89 16.56
CA LEU A 609 -13.25 -1.90 16.00
C LEU A 609 -13.27 -1.42 14.53
N ASN A 610 -14.07 -2.06 13.67
CA ASN A 610 -14.25 -1.65 12.28
C ASN A 610 -14.68 -0.17 12.16
N VAL A 611 -15.57 0.29 13.06
CA VAL A 611 -16.04 1.67 13.10
C VAL A 611 -14.92 2.65 13.49
N MET A 612 -14.07 2.30 14.47
CA MET A 612 -12.90 3.12 14.84
C MET A 612 -11.85 3.15 13.72
N GLU A 613 -11.58 2.01 13.08
CA GLU A 613 -10.69 1.92 11.91
C GLU A 613 -11.20 2.80 10.75
N ILE A 614 -12.50 2.75 10.43
CA ILE A 614 -13.13 3.58 9.40
C ILE A 614 -13.07 5.07 9.77
N LEU A 615 -13.45 5.46 11.00
CA LEU A 615 -13.39 6.85 11.44
C LEU A 615 -11.94 7.38 11.44
N SER A 616 -10.96 6.54 11.78
CA SER A 616 -9.55 6.86 11.67
C SER A 616 -9.14 7.07 10.20
N ALA A 617 -9.52 6.18 9.29
CA ALA A 617 -9.21 6.29 7.86
C ALA A 617 -9.89 7.49 7.17
N MET A 618 -11.04 7.96 7.70
CA MET A 618 -11.72 9.17 7.26
C MET A 618 -11.03 10.47 7.72
N GLY A 619 -10.15 10.39 8.73
CA GLY A 619 -9.38 11.52 9.25
C GLY A 619 -10.28 12.71 9.65
N PRO A 620 -9.98 13.96 9.24
CA PRO A 620 -10.75 15.15 9.61
C PRO A 620 -12.26 15.07 9.28
N ALA A 621 -12.69 14.27 8.31
CA ALA A 621 -14.12 14.08 8.01
C ALA A 621 -14.89 13.41 9.17
N ALA A 622 -14.19 12.67 10.04
CA ALA A 622 -14.76 12.07 11.25
C ALA A 622 -14.93 13.06 12.44
N LYS A 623 -14.60 14.35 12.27
CA LYS A 623 -14.78 15.41 13.30
C LYS A 623 -16.13 15.35 14.06
N PRO A 624 -17.30 15.07 13.44
CA PRO A 624 -18.55 14.98 14.19
C PRO A 624 -18.59 13.87 15.27
N ALA A 625 -17.64 12.93 15.27
CA ALA A 625 -17.57 11.79 16.18
C ALA A 625 -16.61 11.98 17.39
N ILE A 626 -15.92 13.13 17.51
CA ILE A 626 -14.89 13.32 18.55
C ILE A 626 -15.47 13.07 19.95
N GLY A 627 -16.66 13.60 20.27
CA GLY A 627 -17.30 13.40 21.58
C GLY A 627 -17.57 11.93 21.96
N GLU A 628 -17.89 11.06 20.99
CA GLU A 628 -17.99 9.62 21.25
C GLU A 628 -16.61 8.96 21.43
N LEU A 629 -15.59 9.37 20.68
CA LEU A 629 -14.22 8.87 20.83
C LEU A 629 -13.59 9.31 22.17
N VAL A 630 -13.84 10.57 22.57
CA VAL A 630 -13.56 11.17 23.89
C VAL A 630 -14.25 10.39 25.02
N THR A 631 -15.42 9.81 24.76
CA THR A 631 -16.05 8.89 25.71
C THR A 631 -15.35 7.53 25.72
N ALA A 632 -14.95 7.01 24.56
CA ALA A 632 -14.25 5.73 24.43
C ALA A 632 -12.81 5.72 25.00
N LEU A 633 -12.14 6.88 25.11
CA LEU A 633 -10.90 7.03 25.87
C LEU A 633 -11.04 6.59 27.35
N GLY A 634 -12.26 6.55 27.89
CA GLY A 634 -12.58 6.08 29.24
C GLY A 634 -13.13 4.65 29.33
N ASP A 635 -13.11 3.85 28.25
CA ASP A 635 -13.67 2.49 28.25
C ASP A 635 -12.90 1.55 29.20
N ALA A 636 -13.57 0.50 29.68
CA ALA A 636 -12.95 -0.55 30.49
C ALA A 636 -11.96 -1.39 29.66
N ASP A 637 -12.26 -1.63 28.37
CA ASP A 637 -11.40 -2.36 27.45
C ASP A 637 -10.16 -1.51 27.05
N PRO A 638 -8.93 -1.98 27.34
CA PRO A 638 -7.70 -1.28 26.92
C PRO A 638 -7.51 -1.17 25.41
N GLU A 639 -8.08 -2.08 24.61
CA GLU A 639 -7.96 -2.04 23.15
C GLU A 639 -8.81 -0.87 22.60
N CYS A 640 -10.10 -0.82 22.97
CA CYS A 640 -11.01 0.30 22.73
C CYS A 640 -10.39 1.69 23.04
N ARG A 641 -9.73 1.86 24.19
CA ARG A 641 -9.07 3.13 24.54
C ARG A 641 -7.94 3.51 23.58
N GLY A 642 -7.17 2.52 23.12
CA GLY A 642 -6.05 2.72 22.21
C GLY A 642 -6.52 3.12 20.81
N ASP A 643 -7.52 2.40 20.29
CA ASP A 643 -8.07 2.65 18.96
C ASP A 643 -8.84 3.98 18.91
N ALA A 644 -9.51 4.37 20.00
CA ALA A 644 -10.08 5.71 20.16
C ALA A 644 -9.02 6.83 20.12
N ALA A 645 -7.88 6.65 20.78
CA ALA A 645 -6.77 7.61 20.73
C ALA A 645 -6.16 7.72 19.32
N VAL A 646 -6.02 6.60 18.60
CA VAL A 646 -5.56 6.59 17.21
C VAL A 646 -6.53 7.33 16.29
N ALA A 647 -7.84 7.08 16.39
CA ALA A 647 -8.86 7.77 15.60
C ALA A 647 -8.90 9.28 15.88
N ILE A 648 -8.76 9.69 17.14
CA ILE A 648 -8.61 11.11 17.54
C ILE A 648 -7.36 11.73 16.91
N GLY A 649 -6.22 11.01 16.93
CA GLY A 649 -4.99 11.45 16.27
C GLY A 649 -5.13 11.57 14.74
N ALA A 650 -5.97 10.75 14.10
CA ALA A 650 -6.23 10.83 12.66
C ALA A 650 -7.17 11.99 12.28
N ILE A 651 -8.10 12.38 13.17
CA ILE A 651 -8.89 13.63 13.03
C ILE A 651 -7.97 14.87 13.15
N GLY A 652 -6.92 14.78 13.98
CA GLY A 652 -5.86 15.79 14.05
C GLY A 652 -6.29 17.07 14.77
N ALA A 653 -5.87 18.23 14.27
CA ALA A 653 -6.03 19.54 14.93
C ALA A 653 -7.47 19.90 15.34
N ASP A 654 -8.48 19.35 14.64
CA ASP A 654 -9.89 19.56 14.99
C ASP A 654 -10.33 18.85 16.28
N ALA A 655 -9.55 17.90 16.80
CA ALA A 655 -9.84 17.13 18.01
C ALA A 655 -9.30 17.75 19.32
N ALA A 656 -9.12 19.08 19.34
CA ALA A 656 -8.62 19.82 20.50
C ALA A 656 -9.41 19.58 21.81
N GLU A 657 -10.69 19.21 21.74
CA GLU A 657 -11.50 18.87 22.93
C GLU A 657 -11.03 17.59 23.65
N ALA A 658 -10.28 16.71 22.99
CA ALA A 658 -9.73 15.48 23.59
C ALA A 658 -8.46 15.71 24.43
N VAL A 659 -7.78 16.86 24.28
CA VAL A 659 -6.47 17.13 24.89
C VAL A 659 -6.40 16.83 26.40
N PRO A 660 -7.37 17.24 27.26
CA PRO A 660 -7.29 16.98 28.70
C PRO A 660 -7.32 15.49 29.08
N GLN A 661 -8.03 14.67 28.30
CA GLN A 661 -8.10 13.22 28.54
C GLN A 661 -6.86 12.52 28.02
N LEU A 662 -6.37 12.88 26.83
CA LEU A 662 -5.11 12.36 26.28
C LEU A 662 -3.92 12.71 27.20
N GLN A 663 -3.89 13.93 27.74
CA GLN A 663 -2.92 14.37 28.74
C GLN A 663 -3.01 13.57 30.05
N THR A 664 -4.21 13.12 30.44
CA THR A 664 -4.40 12.23 31.60
C THR A 664 -3.89 10.81 31.29
N LEU A 665 -4.20 10.26 30.11
CA LEU A 665 -3.80 8.92 29.70
C LEU A 665 -2.29 8.76 29.48
N VAL A 666 -1.60 9.79 28.96
CA VAL A 666 -0.13 9.72 28.78
C VAL A 666 0.63 9.77 30.11
N ALA A 667 0.08 10.49 31.10
CA ALA A 667 0.60 10.61 32.45
C ALA A 667 0.29 9.38 33.35
N ASP A 668 -0.72 8.59 33.02
CA ASP A 668 -1.08 7.38 33.78
C ASP A 668 -0.02 6.29 33.61
N THR A 669 0.86 6.15 34.61
CA THR A 669 1.89 5.10 34.67
C THR A 669 1.36 3.71 35.02
N SER A 670 0.04 3.56 35.27
CA SER A 670 -0.64 2.27 35.40
C SER A 670 -1.30 1.81 34.09
N ALA A 671 -1.45 2.69 33.11
CA ALA A 671 -1.90 2.34 31.76
C ALA A 671 -0.82 1.56 31.00
N ALA A 672 -1.24 0.60 30.18
CA ALA A 672 -0.33 -0.14 29.31
C ALA A 672 0.35 0.80 28.30
N ASP A 673 1.66 0.66 28.10
CA ASP A 673 2.46 1.65 27.36
C ASP A 673 1.97 1.90 25.92
N GLY A 674 1.38 0.89 25.26
CA GLY A 674 0.71 1.03 23.97
C GLY A 674 -0.33 2.16 23.92
N LEU A 675 -1.14 2.29 24.98
CA LEU A 675 -2.13 3.36 25.13
C LEU A 675 -1.47 4.71 25.39
N ARG A 676 -0.37 4.72 26.16
CA ARG A 676 0.39 5.93 26.46
C ARG A 676 1.09 6.48 25.21
N TYR A 677 1.67 5.62 24.37
CA TYR A 677 2.20 6.00 23.05
C TYR A 677 1.11 6.56 22.14
N ALA A 678 -0.05 5.91 22.08
CA ALA A 678 -1.18 6.37 21.27
C ALA A 678 -1.69 7.76 21.72
N ALA A 679 -1.76 8.00 23.04
CA ALA A 679 -2.13 9.29 23.59
C ALA A 679 -1.10 10.39 23.30
N ALA A 680 0.20 10.11 23.46
CA ALA A 680 1.28 11.04 23.10
C ALA A 680 1.27 11.38 21.60
N TYR A 681 1.10 10.36 20.74
CA TYR A 681 1.00 10.54 19.29
C TYR A 681 -0.23 11.38 18.91
N ALA A 682 -1.40 11.10 19.49
CA ALA A 682 -2.62 11.87 19.24
C ALA A 682 -2.47 13.35 19.63
N LEU A 683 -1.83 13.66 20.77
CA LEU A 683 -1.50 15.03 21.17
C LEU A 683 -0.61 15.74 20.12
N GLY A 684 0.40 15.04 19.58
CA GLY A 684 1.23 15.57 18.50
C GLY A 684 0.49 15.77 17.18
N LYS A 685 -0.47 14.91 16.81
CA LYS A 685 -1.31 15.10 15.60
C LYS A 685 -2.36 16.21 15.78
N ILE A 686 -2.78 16.52 17.01
CA ILE A 686 -3.57 17.72 17.34
C ILE A 686 -2.71 18.99 17.20
N GLY A 687 -1.39 18.88 17.38
CA GLY A 687 -0.45 19.98 17.13
C GLY A 687 -0.61 21.13 18.12
N PRO A 688 -0.44 22.41 17.71
CA PRO A 688 -0.38 23.55 18.65
C PRO A 688 -1.59 23.72 19.59
N ALA A 689 -2.77 23.18 19.24
CA ALA A 689 -3.93 23.18 20.14
C ALA A 689 -3.72 22.31 21.40
N ALA A 690 -2.78 21.36 21.38
CA ALA A 690 -2.40 20.52 22.51
C ALA A 690 -1.31 21.14 23.43
N ALA A 691 -1.06 22.46 23.33
CA ALA A 691 -0.05 23.17 24.12
C ALA A 691 -0.13 22.95 25.65
N ALA A 692 -1.30 22.62 26.20
CA ALA A 692 -1.48 22.28 27.62
C ALA A 692 -0.76 20.98 28.05
N ALA A 693 -0.53 20.04 27.12
CA ALA A 693 0.18 18.79 27.36
C ALA A 693 1.70 18.89 27.15
N GLU A 694 2.20 20.03 26.67
CA GLU A 694 3.62 20.23 26.40
C GLU A 694 4.53 19.91 27.61
N PRO A 695 4.24 20.36 28.86
CA PRO A 695 5.12 20.09 30.00
C PRO A 695 5.32 18.58 30.30
N VAL A 696 4.27 17.77 30.19
CA VAL A 696 4.38 16.32 30.42
C VAL A 696 5.06 15.61 29.23
N LEU A 697 4.92 16.13 28.01
CA LEU A 697 5.67 15.61 26.86
C LEU A 697 7.17 15.97 26.94
N ARG A 698 7.53 17.17 27.45
CA ARG A 698 8.94 17.50 27.74
C ARG A 698 9.53 16.57 28.81
N GLU A 699 8.79 16.25 29.87
CA GLU A 699 9.22 15.25 30.87
C GLU A 699 9.41 13.86 30.23
N LEU A 700 8.40 13.38 29.48
CA LEU A 700 8.44 12.06 28.82
C LEU A 700 9.48 11.94 27.70
N SER A 701 9.95 13.06 27.12
CA SER A 701 11.09 13.07 26.19
C SER A 701 12.40 12.58 26.84
N GLN A 702 12.47 12.58 28.18
CA GLN A 702 13.61 12.11 28.98
C GLN A 702 13.38 10.70 29.55
N SER A 703 12.33 10.00 29.10
CA SER A 703 12.01 8.63 29.50
C SER A 703 13.16 7.65 29.22
N PRO A 704 13.46 6.69 30.11
CA PRO A 704 14.40 5.60 29.83
C PRO A 704 13.85 4.60 28.80
N ASP A 705 12.53 4.59 28.57
CA ASP A 705 11.95 3.95 27.39
C ASP A 705 12.13 4.85 26.16
N GLU A 706 12.96 4.38 25.23
CA GLU A 706 13.29 5.05 23.97
C GLU A 706 12.08 5.29 23.08
N LEU A 707 11.03 4.45 23.13
CA LEU A 707 9.84 4.64 22.31
C LEU A 707 8.98 5.79 22.84
N MET A 708 8.72 5.85 24.15
CA MET A 708 8.08 7.01 24.78
C MET A 708 8.89 8.28 24.55
N ALA A 709 10.22 8.24 24.76
CA ALA A 709 11.09 9.39 24.55
C ALA A 709 10.99 9.91 23.11
N THR A 710 11.02 9.02 22.11
CA THR A 710 10.89 9.38 20.70
C THR A 710 9.52 9.98 20.36
N VAL A 711 8.43 9.34 20.80
CA VAL A 711 7.07 9.82 20.49
C VAL A 711 6.75 11.13 21.21
N ALA A 712 7.18 11.28 22.47
CA ALA A 712 6.99 12.51 23.24
C ALA A 712 7.82 13.68 22.68
N THR A 713 9.05 13.41 22.23
CA THR A 713 9.90 14.38 21.50
C THR A 713 9.23 14.84 20.21
N TRP A 714 8.78 13.90 19.37
CA TRP A 714 8.08 14.23 18.13
C TRP A 714 6.79 15.03 18.41
N ALA A 715 6.02 14.66 19.43
CA ALA A 715 4.79 15.37 19.80
C ALA A 715 5.08 16.79 20.31
N GLY A 716 6.12 16.97 21.13
CA GLY A 716 6.60 18.28 21.58
C GLY A 716 6.90 19.22 20.41
N LEU A 717 7.63 18.73 19.40
CA LEU A 717 7.93 19.47 18.16
C LEU A 717 6.69 19.80 17.33
N LYS A 718 5.68 18.90 17.25
CA LYS A 718 4.43 19.21 16.53
C LYS A 718 3.54 20.21 17.29
N ILE A 719 3.69 20.32 18.61
CA ILE A 719 2.96 21.26 19.47
C ILE A 719 3.66 22.63 19.52
N LYS A 720 4.99 22.66 19.50
CA LYS A 720 5.83 23.87 19.45
C LYS A 720 6.97 23.69 18.43
N PRO A 721 6.72 23.86 17.12
CA PRO A 721 7.75 23.68 16.09
C PRO A 721 8.91 24.68 16.24
N ASP A 722 8.63 25.88 16.75
CA ASP A 722 9.62 26.94 16.93
C ASP A 722 10.42 26.85 18.25
N ASP A 723 10.18 25.84 19.11
CA ASP A 723 10.91 25.66 20.38
C ASP A 723 12.28 25.01 20.16
N ALA A 724 13.20 25.80 19.61
CA ALA A 724 14.57 25.39 19.30
C ALA A 724 15.36 24.83 20.50
N SER A 725 14.90 25.07 21.74
CA SER A 725 15.52 24.46 22.94
C SER A 725 15.41 22.93 22.96
N GLN A 726 14.47 22.36 22.21
CA GLN A 726 14.28 20.91 22.12
C GLN A 726 15.18 20.24 21.07
N PHE A 727 15.75 21.00 20.12
CA PHE A 727 16.42 20.44 18.94
C PHE A 727 17.67 19.62 19.29
N GLU A 728 18.49 20.09 20.24
CA GLU A 728 19.70 19.40 20.72
C GLU A 728 19.43 17.97 21.24
N HIS A 729 18.31 17.78 21.94
CA HIS A 729 17.90 16.46 22.44
C HIS A 729 17.12 15.66 21.38
N ALA A 730 16.32 16.35 20.56
CA ALA A 730 15.49 15.71 19.55
C ALA A 730 16.28 15.11 18.39
N ILE A 731 17.26 15.82 17.84
CA ILE A 731 18.00 15.37 16.64
C ILE A 731 18.70 14.02 16.89
N PRO A 732 19.40 13.76 18.03
CA PRO A 732 19.95 12.44 18.35
C PRO A 732 18.91 11.31 18.44
N LEU A 733 17.73 11.57 19.03
CA LEU A 733 16.65 10.58 19.13
C LEU A 733 16.04 10.28 17.77
N LEU A 734 15.70 11.31 16.98
CA LEU A 734 15.11 11.13 15.65
C LEU A 734 16.09 10.45 14.67
N ARG A 735 17.40 10.76 14.75
CA ARG A 735 18.46 10.04 13.98
C ARG A 735 18.59 8.56 14.37
N ARG A 736 18.20 8.17 15.59
CA ARG A 736 18.13 6.77 16.02
C ARG A 736 16.82 6.12 15.57
N ALA A 737 15.70 6.84 15.68
CA ALA A 737 14.38 6.41 15.24
C ALA A 737 14.34 6.05 13.74
N LEU A 738 15.08 6.78 12.89
CA LEU A 738 15.31 6.46 11.47
C LEU A 738 15.93 5.07 11.21
N ARG A 739 16.53 4.43 12.22
CA ARG A 739 17.13 3.08 12.13
C ARG A 739 16.24 1.99 12.73
N GLY A 740 15.05 2.33 13.21
CA GLY A 740 14.12 1.39 13.84
C GLY A 740 13.26 0.60 12.86
N ASP A 741 12.88 -0.62 13.22
CA ASP A 741 12.11 -1.53 12.35
C ASP A 741 10.74 -0.98 11.92
N ARG A 742 10.14 -0.10 12.74
CA ARG A 742 8.79 0.43 12.54
C ARG A 742 8.75 1.55 11.48
N GLU A 743 8.12 1.28 10.34
CA GLU A 743 7.84 2.24 9.26
C GLU A 743 7.36 3.60 9.76
N MET A 744 6.26 3.63 10.53
CA MET A 744 5.63 4.86 11.00
C MET A 744 6.57 5.73 11.83
N VAL A 745 7.49 5.11 12.57
CA VAL A 745 8.50 5.79 13.38
C VAL A 745 9.59 6.40 12.50
N ARG A 746 10.05 5.69 11.45
CA ARG A 746 11.00 6.24 10.47
C ARG A 746 10.37 7.36 9.65
N LEU A 747 9.11 7.21 9.23
CA LEU A 747 8.34 8.21 8.49
C LEU A 747 8.27 9.53 9.27
N GLU A 748 7.71 9.49 10.48
CA GLU A 748 7.50 10.67 11.31
C GLU A 748 8.82 11.25 11.85
N ALA A 749 9.87 10.43 12.03
CA ALA A 749 11.21 10.92 12.36
C ALA A 749 11.86 11.68 11.19
N ALA A 750 11.71 11.19 9.95
CA ALA A 750 12.17 11.89 8.76
C ALA A 750 11.45 13.24 8.61
N VAL A 751 10.11 13.26 8.74
CA VAL A 751 9.32 14.49 8.70
C VAL A 751 9.76 15.48 9.78
N ALA A 752 9.91 15.05 11.04
CA ALA A 752 10.32 15.94 12.13
C ALA A 752 11.74 16.50 11.97
N LEU A 753 12.70 15.71 11.47
CA LEU A 753 14.04 16.22 11.13
C LEU A 753 13.98 17.23 9.98
N GLY A 754 13.09 17.05 9.01
CA GLY A 754 12.81 18.05 7.99
C GLY A 754 12.18 19.32 8.54
N ASP A 755 11.25 19.22 9.49
CA ASP A 755 10.57 20.35 10.11
C ASP A 755 11.49 21.18 11.01
N ILE A 756 12.50 20.56 11.64
CA ILE A 756 13.60 21.25 12.34
C ILE A 756 14.49 22.07 11.37
N GLY A 757 14.50 21.74 10.07
CA GLY A 757 15.23 22.49 9.05
C GLY A 757 16.75 22.45 9.25
N PRO A 758 17.50 23.51 8.88
CA PRO A 758 18.97 23.51 8.85
C PRO A 758 19.67 23.09 10.15
N ALA A 759 19.04 23.24 11.33
CA ALA A 759 19.59 22.75 12.59
C ALA A 759 19.78 21.21 12.62
N ALA A 760 19.00 20.47 11.83
CA ALA A 760 19.13 19.02 11.69
C ALA A 760 20.22 18.58 10.69
N ALA A 761 21.17 19.44 10.31
CA ALA A 761 22.25 19.11 9.37
C ALA A 761 23.03 17.82 9.71
N SER A 762 23.22 17.50 10.99
CA SER A 762 23.87 16.25 11.43
C SER A 762 23.11 14.96 11.07
N ALA A 763 21.84 15.08 10.67
CA ALA A 763 21.00 13.99 10.17
C ALA A 763 21.12 13.74 8.66
N ILE A 764 21.77 14.62 7.89
CA ILE A 764 21.88 14.48 6.43
C ILE A 764 22.36 13.08 6.00
N PRO A 765 23.47 12.50 6.52
CA PRO A 765 23.97 11.21 6.02
C PRO A 765 23.04 10.02 6.25
N ILE A 766 22.21 10.05 7.31
CA ILE A 766 21.21 9.00 7.57
C ILE A 766 19.91 9.25 6.78
N LEU A 767 19.54 10.51 6.54
CA LEU A 767 18.41 10.86 5.68
C LEU A 767 18.68 10.54 4.20
N GLU A 768 19.92 10.69 3.72
CA GLU A 768 20.35 10.21 2.40
C GLU A 768 20.09 8.71 2.25
N LEU A 769 20.69 7.92 3.16
CA LEU A 769 20.53 6.46 3.18
C LEU A 769 19.05 6.04 3.23
N VAL A 770 18.24 6.67 4.10
CA VAL A 770 16.81 6.38 4.19
C VAL A 770 16.05 6.81 2.92
N SER A 771 16.40 7.94 2.31
CA SER A 771 15.76 8.40 1.06
C SER A 771 16.03 7.45 -0.12
N GLU A 772 17.19 6.81 -0.13
CA GLU A 772 17.60 5.90 -1.19
C GLU A 772 17.17 4.45 -0.96
N GLU A 773 17.27 3.96 0.28
CA GLU A 773 17.20 2.54 0.64
C GLU A 773 15.95 2.11 1.40
N ASP A 774 15.11 2.99 1.94
CA ASP A 774 13.98 2.49 2.75
C ASP A 774 13.08 1.55 1.93
N SER A 775 12.56 0.49 2.56
CA SER A 775 11.61 -0.41 1.90
C SER A 775 10.36 0.34 1.44
N VAL A 776 9.93 1.35 2.21
CA VAL A 776 8.66 2.06 2.08
C VAL A 776 8.79 3.35 1.26
N LYS A 777 7.99 3.51 0.20
CA LYS A 777 8.01 4.65 -0.73
C LYS A 777 7.73 5.99 -0.03
N GLN A 778 6.85 5.98 0.96
CA GLN A 778 6.47 7.10 1.81
C GLN A 778 7.64 7.57 2.69
N VAL A 779 8.37 6.64 3.32
CA VAL A 779 9.55 6.98 4.14
C VAL A 779 10.68 7.54 3.28
N ARG A 780 10.95 6.93 2.11
CA ARG A 780 11.90 7.46 1.13
C ARG A 780 11.57 8.92 0.74
N ALA A 781 10.31 9.19 0.40
CA ALA A 781 9.83 10.51 0.03
C ALA A 781 9.92 11.53 1.19
N ALA A 782 9.59 11.12 2.42
CA ALA A 782 9.71 11.97 3.60
C ALA A 782 11.18 12.34 3.89
N ALA A 783 12.11 11.39 3.77
CA ALA A 783 13.54 11.65 3.95
C ALA A 783 14.12 12.55 2.85
N ALA A 784 13.72 12.36 1.59
CA ALA A 784 14.09 13.26 0.49
C ALA A 784 13.55 14.70 0.70
N ALA A 785 12.30 14.84 1.15
CA ALA A 785 11.72 16.14 1.50
C ALA A 785 12.42 16.78 2.72
N ALA A 786 12.84 15.99 3.70
CA ALA A 786 13.62 16.46 4.83
C ALA A 786 15.00 16.99 4.39
N LEU A 787 15.73 16.26 3.55
CA LEU A 787 16.98 16.74 2.96
C LEU A 787 16.81 18.08 2.24
N ALA A 788 15.73 18.25 1.47
CA ALA A 788 15.43 19.50 0.79
C ALA A 788 15.19 20.68 1.77
N LYS A 789 14.46 20.45 2.88
CA LYS A 789 14.27 21.46 3.94
C LYS A 789 15.56 21.79 4.69
N ILE A 790 16.37 20.79 5.04
CA ILE A 790 17.62 20.98 5.80
C ILE A 790 18.70 21.66 4.93
N ARG A 791 18.66 21.47 3.60
CA ARG A 791 19.58 22.10 2.63
C ARG A 791 19.11 23.45 2.11
N ALA A 792 17.90 23.91 2.46
CA ALA A 792 17.43 25.24 2.13
C ALA A 792 18.28 26.32 2.86
N LYS A 793 18.54 27.44 2.18
CA LYS A 793 19.29 28.59 2.68
C LYS A 793 18.38 29.79 2.83
#